data_AF-A0AAU6KB30-F1
#
_entry.id   AF-A0AAU6KB30-F1
#
_cell.length_a   1.000
_cell.length_b   1.000
_cell.length_c   1.000
_cell.angle_alpha   90.00
_cell.angle_beta   90.00
_cell.angle_gamma   90.00
#
_symmetry.space_group_name_H-M   'P 1'
#
loop_
_entity.id
_entity.type
_entity.pdbx_description
1 polymer ?
#
loop_
_entity_poly.entity_id
_entity_poly.type
_entity_poly.pdbx_seq_one_letter_code
_entity_poly.pdbx_strand_id
1 'polypeptide(L)'
;MKISFLINNIYGIGGTNRTVINLAEALAVRHDVEIVSVFRRATTTKFEISPRITVRALVDLRPGSADRGAAGSDEPSDVVPRQEEFYAQYSRFTDGRIIRDLQKTEADVVVGTRPSLNLFVAAHTRDGALRVAQEHMTHLAIPPAVRAEMSRVYPRLDAVTTVTEADAQSFLENTPIPGIPVVGIPNSVPQPAVPPSDCAHKVVVSAGRMHHIKRYDLLIRAFGMLADEFPDWQLRIYGDGGEAGTLRTLVRELGLAGRALLMGGFSPIESEWAKGSIAAVTSSAESFGMTLVEAMRCGLPVVSTDCPVGPREILRDGEDGFLVPNGDTEAIAQGLRRLMADEALRRDMGAAALRNAARYDPAAVAARYVDLFEDAARRRAAAVRGYRAPAGPKEAATAQVTVPPVSLGAATVDVTADDAGWLRFAADGPGEGRQRWQFVLRHKPSDDDRRPDLPLRTVRRTLDNGATRYTAALTPSALDELGDGRWQVTMHSPKSPVVHMKAGLRDTRALIDARARLMARPTTRSVGWNLPYAQPNGRLMLRTVLREEHVECTSVEVTDTGITLAGVLCGERRVEPGALFVVSRRGRYERNLTVPVETLGRQGFRAEVPVRRIVDLRLARWEDWDWWLQPNPADRRKVRVCHLLEDFPDVKGAYAYPSVPLVGDEPSPYAVAHPARPVWVRPYCSASGAMAMNVVDR
;
A
#
# COMPACT_ATOMS: atom_id res chain seq x y z
N MET A 1 3.78 35.44 1.95
CA MET A 1 5.01 34.63 2.09
C MET A 1 5.27 33.75 0.87
N LYS A 2 6.53 33.71 0.42
CA LYS A 2 7.13 32.66 -0.42
C LYS A 2 7.84 31.66 0.49
N ILE A 3 7.48 30.37 0.42
CA ILE A 3 7.96 29.32 1.33
C ILE A 3 8.71 28.27 0.51
N SER A 4 9.93 27.93 0.93
CA SER A 4 10.79 26.96 0.24
C SER A 4 11.10 25.77 1.14
N PHE A 5 10.68 24.57 0.73
CA PHE A 5 11.05 23.33 1.40
C PHE A 5 12.30 22.73 0.76
N LEU A 6 13.37 22.56 1.55
CA LEU A 6 14.57 21.86 1.13
C LEU A 6 14.48 20.38 1.56
N ILE A 7 14.44 19.47 0.58
CA ILE A 7 14.28 18.03 0.79
C ILE A 7 15.34 17.22 0.04
N ASN A 8 15.75 16.08 0.60
CA ASN A 8 16.82 15.26 0.02
C ASN A 8 16.47 14.76 -1.40
N ASN A 9 15.28 14.16 -1.57
CA ASN A 9 14.85 13.61 -2.86
C ASN A 9 13.33 13.47 -2.96
N ILE A 10 12.66 14.46 -3.55
CA ILE A 10 11.20 14.44 -3.76
C ILE A 10 10.74 13.42 -4.82
N TYR A 11 11.66 12.90 -5.64
CA TYR A 11 11.36 11.93 -6.69
C TYR A 11 11.27 10.48 -6.19
N GLY A 12 11.55 10.24 -4.90
CA GLY A 12 11.44 8.92 -4.25
C GLY A 12 10.07 8.65 -3.63
N ILE A 13 9.93 7.48 -3.00
CA ILE A 13 8.81 7.12 -2.12
C ILE A 13 9.31 7.14 -0.69
N GLY A 14 8.63 7.85 0.21
CA GLY A 14 8.97 7.91 1.63
C GLY A 14 7.96 8.73 2.44
N GLY A 15 7.95 8.53 3.75
CA GLY A 15 7.10 9.27 4.68
C GLY A 15 7.33 10.78 4.59
N THR A 16 8.59 11.22 4.69
CA THR A 16 8.96 12.64 4.56
C THR A 16 8.44 13.26 3.26
N ASN A 17 8.60 12.57 2.12
CA ASN A 17 8.09 13.05 0.83
C ASN A 17 6.58 13.30 0.89
N ARG A 18 5.80 12.33 1.40
CA ARG A 18 4.34 12.46 1.52
C ARG A 18 3.95 13.62 2.44
N THR A 19 4.60 13.74 3.60
CA THR A 19 4.27 14.78 4.59
C THR A 19 4.61 16.19 4.11
N VAL A 20 5.75 16.37 3.43
CA VAL A 20 6.15 17.65 2.84
C VAL A 20 5.19 18.04 1.72
N ILE A 21 4.75 17.09 0.88
CA ILE A 21 3.75 17.36 -0.16
C ILE A 21 2.43 17.79 0.46
N ASN A 22 1.91 17.04 1.44
CA ASN A 22 0.63 17.37 2.10
C ASN A 22 0.66 18.77 2.72
N LEU A 23 1.74 19.13 3.42
CA LEU A 23 1.91 20.44 4.02
C LEU A 23 2.09 21.55 2.96
N ALA A 24 2.92 21.30 1.94
CA ALA A 24 3.15 22.26 0.86
C ALA A 24 1.87 22.55 0.08
N GLU A 25 1.03 21.55 -0.18
CA GLU A 25 -0.26 21.71 -0.86
C GLU A 25 -1.25 22.54 -0.03
N ALA A 26 -1.31 22.30 1.28
CA ALA A 26 -2.15 23.09 2.17
C ALA A 26 -1.67 24.55 2.28
N LEU A 27 -0.36 24.78 2.35
CA LEU A 27 0.21 26.13 2.36
C LEU A 27 0.03 26.85 1.01
N ALA A 28 0.13 26.13 -0.11
CA ALA A 28 -0.02 26.67 -1.47
C ALA A 28 -1.42 27.23 -1.77
N VAL A 29 -2.39 27.01 -0.87
CA VAL A 29 -3.71 27.65 -0.95
C VAL A 29 -3.59 29.17 -0.74
N ARG A 30 -2.70 29.64 0.14
CA ARG A 30 -2.57 31.07 0.50
C ARG A 30 -1.16 31.64 0.35
N HIS A 31 -0.18 30.80 0.01
CA HIS A 31 1.23 31.15 -0.08
C HIS A 31 1.83 30.70 -1.41
N ASP A 32 2.91 31.36 -1.83
CA ASP A 32 3.75 30.87 -2.92
C ASP A 32 4.67 29.79 -2.34
N VAL A 33 4.65 28.57 -2.88
CA VAL A 33 5.36 27.44 -2.30
C VAL A 33 6.24 26.77 -3.36
N GLU A 34 7.50 26.53 -3.00
CA GLU A 34 8.41 25.70 -3.78
C GLU A 34 8.94 24.52 -2.95
N ILE A 35 9.20 23.41 -3.63
CA ILE A 35 9.93 22.26 -3.11
C ILE A 35 11.24 22.13 -3.90
N VAL A 36 12.34 22.30 -3.17
CA VAL A 36 13.71 22.21 -3.67
C VAL A 36 14.27 20.86 -3.26
N SER A 37 14.36 19.95 -4.24
CA SER A 37 14.97 18.65 -4.07
C SER A 37 16.49 18.77 -4.23
N VAL A 38 17.29 18.24 -3.29
CA VAL A 38 18.75 18.19 -3.47
C VAL A 38 19.06 17.32 -4.69
N PHE A 39 18.53 16.10 -4.71
CA PHE A 39 18.78 15.15 -5.79
C PHE A 39 17.58 14.95 -6.71
N ARG A 40 17.85 14.81 -8.00
CA ARG A 40 16.94 14.23 -8.99
C ARG A 40 17.52 12.93 -9.51
N ARG A 41 16.85 11.82 -9.23
CA ARG A 41 17.24 10.48 -9.68
C ARG A 41 16.28 9.88 -10.71
N ALA A 42 15.10 10.49 -10.86
CA ALA A 42 14.07 10.06 -11.80
C ALA A 42 13.49 11.27 -12.56
N THR A 43 12.90 11.01 -13.72
CA THR A 43 12.32 12.08 -14.54
C THR A 43 11.04 12.63 -13.93
N THR A 44 10.21 11.78 -13.32
CA THR A 44 8.93 12.15 -12.69
C THR A 44 8.94 11.82 -11.21
N THR A 45 8.17 12.56 -10.42
CA THR A 45 7.88 12.25 -9.02
C THR A 45 7.03 10.98 -8.92
N LYS A 46 7.08 10.33 -7.75
CA LYS A 46 6.28 9.13 -7.46
C LYS A 46 4.92 9.47 -6.86
N PHE A 47 4.86 10.57 -6.13
CA PHE A 47 3.61 11.22 -5.72
C PHE A 47 3.27 12.32 -6.70
N GLU A 48 1.97 12.51 -6.93
CA GLU A 48 1.47 13.70 -7.60
C GLU A 48 1.69 14.92 -6.70
N ILE A 49 2.01 16.05 -7.31
CA ILE A 49 2.21 17.32 -6.62
C ILE A 49 1.44 18.35 -7.42
N SER A 50 0.62 19.14 -6.71
CA SER A 50 -0.15 20.23 -7.30
C SER A 50 0.71 21.13 -8.20
N PRO A 51 0.25 21.50 -9.41
CA PRO A 51 0.99 22.40 -10.30
C PRO A 51 1.12 23.83 -9.75
N ARG A 52 0.44 24.15 -8.64
CA ARG A 52 0.63 25.41 -7.89
C ARG A 52 1.99 25.45 -7.17
N ILE A 53 2.61 24.29 -6.95
CA ILE A 53 3.88 24.17 -6.24
C ILE A 53 5.00 24.08 -7.27
N THR A 54 5.99 24.96 -7.15
CA THR A 54 7.19 24.87 -7.98
C THR A 54 8.08 23.74 -7.46
N VAL A 55 8.43 22.77 -8.32
CA VAL A 55 9.35 21.68 -7.95
C VAL A 55 10.61 21.76 -8.80
N ARG A 56 11.76 21.86 -8.16
CA ARG A 56 13.06 21.91 -8.83
C ARG A 56 14.11 21.06 -8.11
N ALA A 57 15.17 20.71 -8.82
CA ALA A 57 16.27 19.94 -8.28
C ALA A 57 17.59 20.69 -8.38
N LEU A 58 18.46 20.54 -7.37
CA LEU A 58 19.77 21.18 -7.34
C LEU A 58 20.85 20.37 -8.07
N VAL A 59 20.77 19.04 -7.96
CA VAL A 59 21.72 18.08 -8.51
C VAL A 59 20.98 16.99 -9.27
N ASP A 60 21.23 16.88 -10.58
CA ASP A 60 20.61 15.86 -11.42
C ASP A 60 21.53 14.65 -11.61
N LEU A 61 21.19 13.53 -10.97
CA LEU A 61 21.96 12.29 -10.98
C LEU A 61 21.43 11.26 -11.99
N ARG A 62 20.52 11.66 -12.89
CA ARG A 62 20.02 10.77 -13.94
C ARG A 62 21.15 10.37 -14.90
N PRO A 63 21.07 9.19 -15.54
CA PRO A 63 22.02 8.80 -16.58
C PRO A 63 22.15 9.87 -17.68
N GLY A 64 23.38 10.26 -18.01
CA GLY A 64 23.69 11.27 -19.02
C GLY A 64 23.59 12.74 -18.55
N SER A 65 23.26 13.00 -17.29
CA SER A 65 23.24 14.36 -16.73
C SER A 65 24.66 14.92 -16.53
N ALA A 66 24.82 16.23 -16.72
CA ALA A 66 26.08 16.95 -16.54
C ALA A 66 26.57 16.99 -15.08
N ASP A 67 25.66 16.87 -14.10
CA ASP A 67 26.05 16.85 -12.69
C ASP A 67 26.62 15.48 -12.24
N ARG A 68 26.42 14.42 -13.04
CA ARG A 68 26.88 13.08 -12.68
C ARG A 68 28.39 12.97 -12.89
N GLY A 69 29.14 12.84 -11.78
CA GLY A 69 30.61 12.81 -11.81
C GLY A 69 31.22 14.20 -11.97
N ALA A 70 30.50 15.26 -11.63
CA ALA A 70 31.05 16.61 -11.61
C ALA A 70 32.22 16.73 -10.61
N ALA A 71 33.15 17.65 -10.88
CA ALA A 71 34.30 17.88 -10.00
C ALA A 71 33.86 18.16 -8.55
N GLY A 72 34.53 17.52 -7.59
CA GLY A 72 34.17 17.56 -6.17
C GLY A 72 33.04 16.60 -5.76
N SER A 73 32.53 15.76 -6.67
CA SER A 73 31.51 14.75 -6.32
C SER A 73 32.08 13.57 -5.53
N ASP A 74 33.37 13.28 -5.66
CA ASP A 74 34.08 12.22 -4.91
C ASP A 74 34.72 12.75 -3.61
N GLU A 75 34.64 14.06 -3.37
CA GLU A 75 35.16 14.71 -2.18
C GLU A 75 34.06 14.77 -1.11
N PRO A 76 34.34 14.36 0.15
CA PRO A 76 33.35 14.39 1.20
C PRO A 76 32.72 15.77 1.44
N SER A 77 31.48 15.78 1.93
CA SER A 77 30.81 16.99 2.40
C SER A 77 31.60 17.66 3.53
N ASP A 78 31.69 19.00 3.48
CA ASP A 78 32.30 19.82 4.54
C ASP A 78 31.25 20.25 5.59
N VAL A 79 29.96 20.06 5.31
CA VAL A 79 28.84 20.45 6.19
C VAL A 79 28.17 19.25 6.87
N VAL A 80 27.99 18.13 6.15
CA VAL A 80 27.28 16.96 6.68
C VAL A 80 28.25 16.10 7.51
N PRO A 81 27.96 15.84 8.81
CA PRO A 81 28.84 15.02 9.64
C PRO A 81 28.88 13.57 9.15
N ARG A 82 30.04 12.91 9.29
CA ARG A 82 30.26 11.52 8.83
C ARG A 82 29.28 10.51 9.43
N GLN A 83 28.78 10.77 10.63
CA GLN A 83 27.85 9.92 11.35
C GLN A 83 26.40 10.09 10.91
N GLU A 84 26.08 11.12 10.12
CA GLU A 84 24.71 11.33 9.63
C GLU A 84 24.33 10.24 8.62
N GLU A 85 23.10 9.74 8.70
CA GLU A 85 22.61 8.57 7.95
C GLU A 85 22.86 8.66 6.43
N PHE A 86 22.72 9.86 5.86
CA PHE A 86 22.85 10.13 4.43
C PHE A 86 24.16 10.79 4.07
N TYR A 87 25.15 10.84 4.97
CA TYR A 87 26.47 11.43 4.72
C TYR A 87 27.05 11.04 3.35
N ALA A 88 27.02 9.74 3.02
CA ALA A 88 27.57 9.22 1.76
C ALA A 88 26.86 9.72 0.48
N GLN A 89 25.70 10.38 0.60
CA GLN A 89 25.02 11.00 -0.53
C GLN A 89 25.52 12.42 -0.80
N TYR A 90 26.13 13.08 0.17
CA TYR A 90 26.61 14.46 0.07
C TYR A 90 28.11 14.51 -0.20
N SER A 91 28.52 15.52 -0.95
CA SER A 91 29.88 15.80 -1.36
C SER A 91 30.11 17.30 -1.40
N ARG A 92 31.37 17.73 -1.50
CA ARG A 92 31.72 19.15 -1.65
C ARG A 92 30.99 19.81 -2.83
N PHE A 93 30.77 19.05 -3.92
CA PHE A 93 29.96 19.51 -5.04
C PHE A 93 28.49 19.77 -4.66
N THR A 94 27.85 18.84 -3.95
CA THR A 94 26.46 19.03 -3.51
C THR A 94 26.34 20.17 -2.52
N ASP A 95 27.30 20.32 -1.61
CA ASP A 95 27.36 21.42 -0.63
C ASP A 95 27.36 22.76 -1.36
N GLY A 96 28.24 22.93 -2.35
CA GLY A 96 28.31 24.14 -3.15
C GLY A 96 27.01 24.48 -3.89
N ARG A 97 26.25 23.47 -4.34
CA ARG A 97 24.94 23.66 -4.97
C ARG A 97 23.88 24.09 -3.96
N ILE A 98 23.82 23.46 -2.79
CA ILE A 98 22.87 23.79 -1.71
C ILE A 98 23.17 25.19 -1.16
N ILE A 99 24.42 25.49 -0.82
CA ILE A 99 24.84 26.77 -0.27
C ILE A 99 24.51 27.91 -1.23
N ARG A 100 24.83 27.75 -2.52
CA ARG A 100 24.51 28.76 -3.54
C ARG A 100 23.01 29.02 -3.65
N ASP A 101 22.20 27.98 -3.54
CA ASP A 101 20.74 28.10 -3.57
C ASP A 101 20.22 28.88 -2.35
N LEU A 102 20.65 28.49 -1.15
CA LEU A 102 20.26 29.11 0.11
C LEU A 102 20.70 30.57 0.25
N GLN A 103 21.84 30.93 -0.34
CA GLN A 103 22.34 32.32 -0.37
C GLN A 103 21.57 33.19 -1.37
N LYS A 104 21.03 32.61 -2.45
CA LYS A 104 20.33 33.32 -3.53
C LYS A 104 18.81 33.19 -3.50
N THR A 105 18.26 32.39 -2.59
CA THR A 105 16.82 32.16 -2.49
C THR A 105 16.06 33.47 -2.33
N GLU A 106 14.90 33.58 -2.94
CA GLU A 106 13.98 34.70 -2.72
C GLU A 106 12.89 34.35 -1.71
N ALA A 107 12.92 33.14 -1.12
CA ALA A 107 11.93 32.72 -0.16
C ALA A 107 11.99 33.57 1.12
N ASP A 108 10.82 33.85 1.68
CA ASP A 108 10.65 34.49 2.98
C ASP A 108 10.93 33.50 4.12
N VAL A 109 10.61 32.22 3.89
CA VAL A 109 10.81 31.11 4.83
C VAL A 109 11.48 29.96 4.10
N VAL A 110 12.56 29.44 4.66
CA VAL A 110 13.22 28.21 4.20
C VAL A 110 13.09 27.14 5.29
N VAL A 111 12.50 26.01 4.91
CA VAL A 111 12.27 24.86 5.78
C VAL A 111 13.19 23.71 5.36
N GLY A 112 14.14 23.35 6.21
CA GLY A 112 14.89 22.10 6.04
C GLY A 112 14.09 20.91 6.61
N THR A 113 14.27 19.71 6.06
CA THR A 113 13.38 18.56 6.35
C THR A 113 14.07 17.36 7.00
N ARG A 114 15.32 17.52 7.43
CA ARG A 114 16.14 16.49 8.13
C ARG A 114 17.42 17.11 8.70
N PRO A 115 18.12 16.43 9.63
CA PRO A 115 19.27 17.00 10.32
C PRO A 115 20.35 17.57 9.38
N SER A 116 20.78 16.81 8.37
CA SER A 116 21.76 17.27 7.38
C SER A 116 21.34 18.55 6.64
N LEU A 117 20.08 18.64 6.20
CA LEU A 117 19.58 19.83 5.49
C LEU A 117 19.36 21.00 6.43
N ASN A 118 18.96 20.74 7.66
CA ASN A 118 18.77 21.75 8.70
C ASN A 118 20.11 22.42 9.05
N LEU A 119 21.24 21.69 9.01
CA LEU A 119 22.58 22.28 9.16
C LEU A 119 22.88 23.28 8.04
N PHE A 120 22.57 22.96 6.77
CA PHE A 120 22.72 23.90 5.66
C PHE A 120 21.81 25.13 5.83
N VAL A 121 20.52 24.90 6.13
CA VAL A 121 19.52 25.96 6.29
C VAL A 121 19.95 26.93 7.39
N ALA A 122 20.38 26.42 8.54
CA ALA A 122 20.86 27.23 9.66
C ALA A 122 22.14 28.01 9.32
N ALA A 123 23.11 27.38 8.66
CA ALA A 123 24.43 27.97 8.44
C ALA A 123 24.51 28.93 7.25
N HIS A 124 23.73 28.70 6.18
CA HIS A 124 23.98 29.30 4.86
C HIS A 124 22.80 30.03 4.23
N THR A 125 21.59 29.94 4.80
CA THR A 125 20.45 30.73 4.32
C THR A 125 20.70 32.22 4.56
N ARG A 126 20.43 33.06 3.57
CA ARG A 126 20.57 34.53 3.67
C ARG A 126 19.79 35.13 4.85
N ASP A 127 20.23 36.27 5.35
CA ASP A 127 19.65 36.91 6.56
C ASP A 127 18.25 37.49 6.40
N GLY A 128 17.76 37.67 5.18
CA GLY A 128 16.41 38.15 4.96
C GLY A 128 15.33 37.06 5.02
N ALA A 129 15.71 35.78 5.11
CA ALA A 129 14.77 34.67 5.20
C ALA A 129 14.75 34.06 6.61
N LEU A 130 13.55 33.64 7.03
CA LEU A 130 13.39 32.78 8.20
C LEU A 130 13.94 31.38 7.90
N ARG A 131 14.55 30.77 8.90
CA ARG A 131 15.23 29.48 8.87
C ARG A 131 14.52 28.55 9.84
N VAL A 132 13.85 27.54 9.31
CA VAL A 132 13.08 26.60 10.11
C VAL A 132 13.63 25.20 9.89
N ALA A 133 13.91 24.50 10.98
CA ALA A 133 14.21 23.07 10.93
C ALA A 133 12.92 22.27 11.13
N GLN A 134 12.64 21.34 10.23
CA GLN A 134 11.61 20.31 10.41
C GLN A 134 12.28 18.95 10.56
N GLU A 135 12.15 18.37 11.75
CA GLU A 135 12.72 17.07 12.11
C GLU A 135 11.69 15.96 11.94
N HIS A 136 11.98 15.03 11.04
CA HIS A 136 11.19 13.81 10.79
C HIS A 136 11.78 12.56 11.44
N MET A 137 12.98 12.67 12.01
CA MET A 137 13.63 11.62 12.79
C MET A 137 13.42 11.92 14.26
N THR A 138 13.08 10.90 15.05
CA THR A 138 13.08 11.02 16.52
C THR A 138 14.45 11.51 16.99
N HIS A 139 14.48 12.54 17.84
CA HIS A 139 15.70 13.18 18.31
C HIS A 139 16.74 12.16 18.83
N LEU A 140 16.32 11.20 19.65
CA LEU A 140 17.23 10.21 20.24
C LEU A 140 17.80 9.22 19.22
N ALA A 141 17.19 9.09 18.04
CA ALA A 141 17.74 8.31 16.92
C ALA A 141 18.83 9.07 16.16
N ILE A 142 18.94 10.40 16.33
CA ILE A 142 20.00 11.21 15.71
C ILE A 142 21.32 10.92 16.44
N PRO A 143 22.42 10.55 15.76
CA PRO A 143 23.68 10.22 16.41
C PRO A 143 24.25 11.37 17.27
N PRO A 144 24.89 11.08 18.42
CA PRO A 144 25.41 12.12 19.33
C PRO A 144 26.33 13.16 18.66
N ALA A 145 27.18 12.73 17.73
CA ALA A 145 28.06 13.63 16.98
C ALA A 145 27.27 14.62 16.10
N VAL A 146 26.16 14.18 15.50
CA VAL A 146 25.28 15.06 14.72
C VAL A 146 24.56 16.04 15.64
N ARG A 147 24.09 15.59 16.82
CA ARG A 147 23.46 16.47 17.82
C ARG A 147 24.41 17.54 18.37
N ALA A 148 25.69 17.23 18.52
CA ALA A 148 26.70 18.21 18.89
C ALA A 148 26.83 19.31 17.82
N GLU A 149 26.82 18.93 16.53
CA GLU A 149 26.80 19.90 15.43
C GLU A 149 25.49 20.70 15.38
N MET A 150 24.34 20.07 15.64
CA MET A 150 23.06 20.77 15.79
C MET A 150 23.15 21.83 16.89
N SER A 151 23.64 21.49 18.08
CA SER A 151 23.83 22.42 19.20
C SER A 151 24.70 23.63 18.82
N ARG A 152 25.71 23.41 17.98
CA ARG A 152 26.63 24.46 17.50
C ARG A 152 26.00 25.38 16.45
N VAL A 153 25.17 24.83 15.56
CA VAL A 153 24.72 25.54 14.34
C VAL A 153 23.27 26.02 14.44
N TYR A 154 22.39 25.27 15.08
CA TYR A 154 20.96 25.58 15.20
C TYR A 154 20.61 26.85 15.98
N PRO A 155 21.46 27.45 16.84
CA PRO A 155 21.22 28.80 17.35
C PRO A 155 20.99 29.87 16.26
N ARG A 156 21.30 29.57 14.99
CA ARG A 156 21.03 30.45 13.83
C ARG A 156 19.63 30.29 13.23
N LEU A 157 18.88 29.27 13.66
CA LEU A 157 17.50 29.05 13.24
C LEU A 157 16.55 30.03 13.94
N ASP A 158 15.35 30.18 13.39
CA ASP A 158 14.28 30.95 14.02
C ASP A 158 13.24 30.07 14.73
N ALA A 159 13.18 28.79 14.34
CA ALA A 159 12.35 27.75 14.97
C ALA A 159 12.84 26.34 14.61
N VAL A 160 12.55 25.39 15.49
CA VAL A 160 12.65 23.95 15.25
C VAL A 160 11.27 23.35 15.43
N THR A 161 10.88 22.48 14.50
CA THR A 161 9.67 21.68 14.58
C THR A 161 10.04 20.21 14.62
N THR A 162 9.47 19.48 15.56
CA THR A 162 9.43 18.01 15.55
C THR A 162 8.03 17.57 15.12
N VAL A 163 7.84 16.30 14.81
CA VAL A 163 6.54 15.75 14.40
C VAL A 163 5.63 15.38 15.57
N THR A 164 6.10 15.51 16.81
CA THR A 164 5.41 15.16 18.06
C THR A 164 5.89 16.05 19.20
N GLU A 165 5.01 16.32 20.17
CA GLU A 165 5.38 17.13 21.34
C GLU A 165 6.35 16.39 22.27
N ALA A 166 6.23 15.06 22.40
CA ALA A 166 7.19 14.25 23.16
C ALA A 166 8.61 14.34 22.60
N ASP A 167 8.77 14.38 21.27
CA ASP A 167 10.09 14.54 20.66
C ASP A 167 10.62 15.98 20.79
N ALA A 168 9.74 16.99 20.77
CA ALA A 168 10.12 18.38 21.08
C ALA A 168 10.67 18.50 22.51
N GLN A 169 10.01 17.85 23.48
CA GLN A 169 10.46 17.81 24.86
C GLN A 169 11.80 17.07 24.99
N SER A 170 11.93 15.90 24.36
CA SER A 170 13.21 15.17 24.30
C SER A 170 14.33 16.03 23.70
N PHE A 171 14.02 16.82 22.67
CA PHE A 171 14.98 17.73 22.06
C PHE A 171 15.45 18.78 23.08
N LEU A 172 14.52 19.45 23.77
CA LEU A 172 14.84 20.48 24.77
C LEU A 172 15.69 19.94 25.92
N GLU A 173 15.45 18.72 26.35
CA GLU A 173 16.20 18.07 27.45
C GLU A 173 17.60 17.64 27.04
N ASN A 174 17.77 17.14 25.81
CA ASN A 174 19.00 16.45 25.39
C ASN A 174 19.87 17.29 24.42
N THR A 175 19.34 18.36 23.84
CA THR A 175 20.05 19.29 22.96
C THR A 175 19.45 20.70 23.13
N PRO A 176 19.64 21.34 24.30
CA PRO A 176 19.07 22.65 24.57
C PRO A 176 19.68 23.71 23.66
N ILE A 177 18.83 24.46 22.96
CA ILE A 177 19.24 25.58 22.11
C ILE A 177 18.54 26.84 22.64
N PRO A 178 19.25 27.69 23.42
CA PRO A 178 18.64 28.86 24.03
C PRO A 178 18.08 29.85 22.99
N GLY A 179 16.90 30.40 23.27
CA GLY A 179 16.33 31.51 22.50
C GLY A 179 15.57 31.13 21.22
N ILE A 180 15.48 29.84 20.87
CA ILE A 180 14.66 29.37 19.75
C ILE A 180 13.54 28.44 20.25
N PRO A 181 12.32 28.54 19.71
CA PRO A 181 11.26 27.61 20.05
C PRO A 181 11.52 26.26 19.38
N VAL A 182 11.27 25.20 20.15
CA VAL A 182 11.18 23.83 19.68
C VAL A 182 9.75 23.38 19.93
N VAL A 183 9.00 23.07 18.88
CA VAL A 183 7.54 22.79 18.96
C VAL A 183 7.17 21.51 18.21
N GLY A 184 6.27 20.71 18.78
CA GLY A 184 5.74 19.52 18.10
C GLY A 184 4.60 19.85 17.15
N ILE A 185 4.83 19.89 15.85
CA ILE A 185 3.76 20.06 14.85
C ILE A 185 3.58 18.73 14.09
N PRO A 186 2.40 18.09 14.20
CA PRO A 186 2.19 16.76 13.65
C PRO A 186 2.19 16.77 12.13
N ASN A 187 2.50 15.61 11.55
CA ASN A 187 2.29 15.40 10.13
C ASN A 187 0.79 15.41 9.79
N SER A 188 0.47 15.87 8.57
CA SER A 188 -0.90 15.91 8.09
C SER A 188 -1.25 14.73 7.19
N VAL A 189 -2.51 14.29 7.29
CA VAL A 189 -3.10 13.24 6.45
C VAL A 189 -4.37 13.80 5.81
N PRO A 190 -4.42 13.91 4.47
CA PRO A 190 -5.61 14.36 3.74
C PRO A 190 -6.82 13.48 4.00
N GLN A 191 -8.01 14.04 3.80
CA GLN A 191 -9.24 13.28 3.82
C GLN A 191 -9.23 12.20 2.72
N PRO A 192 -9.55 10.92 3.03
CA PRO A 192 -9.64 9.87 2.05
C PRO A 192 -10.68 10.18 0.97
N ALA A 193 -10.39 9.75 -0.27
CA ALA A 193 -11.34 9.81 -1.39
C ALA A 193 -12.38 8.67 -1.38
N VAL A 194 -12.41 7.86 -0.31
CA VAL A 194 -13.38 6.78 -0.09
C VAL A 194 -14.27 7.10 1.11
N PRO A 195 -15.54 6.65 1.10
CA PRO A 195 -16.34 6.57 2.31
C PRO A 195 -15.61 5.82 3.44
N PRO A 196 -15.77 6.24 4.71
CA PRO A 196 -15.23 5.51 5.85
C PRO A 196 -15.70 4.05 5.89
N SER A 197 -14.94 3.19 6.59
CA SER A 197 -15.34 1.83 6.92
C SER A 197 -16.58 1.85 7.83
N ASP A 198 -17.48 0.89 7.61
CA ASP A 198 -18.61 0.59 8.49
C ASP A 198 -18.25 -0.42 9.61
N CYS A 199 -16.99 -0.84 9.64
CA CYS A 199 -16.41 -1.83 10.54
C CYS A 199 -17.15 -3.19 10.54
N ALA A 200 -17.80 -3.56 9.42
CA ALA A 200 -18.54 -4.82 9.28
C ALA A 200 -17.67 -5.98 8.78
N HIS A 201 -16.68 -5.72 7.92
CA HIS A 201 -15.85 -6.79 7.35
C HIS A 201 -14.91 -7.42 8.39
N LYS A 202 -14.75 -8.74 8.38
CA LYS A 202 -13.86 -9.45 9.33
C LYS A 202 -12.39 -9.40 8.88
N VAL A 203 -11.85 -8.19 8.76
CA VAL A 203 -10.48 -7.94 8.27
C VAL A 203 -9.73 -7.00 9.20
N VAL A 204 -8.59 -7.46 9.71
CA VAL A 204 -7.55 -6.64 10.33
C VAL A 204 -6.61 -6.15 9.24
N VAL A 205 -6.38 -4.84 9.15
CA VAL A 205 -5.49 -4.24 8.15
C VAL A 205 -4.26 -3.67 8.84
N SER A 206 -3.11 -3.85 8.22
CA SER A 206 -1.87 -3.17 8.60
C SER A 206 -1.14 -2.70 7.35
N ALA A 207 -0.43 -1.58 7.44
CA ALA A 207 0.31 -1.05 6.30
C ALA A 207 1.64 -0.41 6.70
N GLY A 208 2.62 -0.51 5.80
CA GLY A 208 3.95 0.06 5.99
C GLY A 208 5.07 -0.83 5.44
N ARG A 209 6.29 -0.30 5.39
CA ARG A 209 7.47 -1.03 4.90
C ARG A 209 7.69 -2.31 5.71
N MET A 210 7.92 -3.45 5.06
CA MET A 210 8.27 -4.72 5.71
C MET A 210 9.73 -4.67 6.17
N HIS A 211 9.92 -4.07 7.34
CA HIS A 211 11.19 -3.81 8.00
C HIS A 211 11.04 -4.10 9.49
N HIS A 212 12.10 -4.58 10.13
CA HIS A 212 12.06 -5.09 11.50
C HIS A 212 11.42 -4.12 12.50
N ILE A 213 11.60 -2.81 12.34
CA ILE A 213 10.96 -1.79 13.20
C ILE A 213 9.43 -1.87 13.21
N LYS A 214 8.76 -2.32 12.13
CA LYS A 214 7.30 -2.45 12.06
C LYS A 214 6.74 -3.64 12.83
N ARG A 215 7.61 -4.61 13.18
CA ARG A 215 7.29 -5.79 13.99
C ARG A 215 6.06 -6.58 13.52
N TYR A 216 5.91 -6.77 12.22
CA TYR A 216 4.85 -7.62 11.67
C TYR A 216 4.97 -9.08 12.15
N ASP A 217 6.15 -9.50 12.62
CA ASP A 217 6.34 -10.77 13.31
C ASP A 217 5.43 -10.89 14.55
N LEU A 218 5.34 -9.84 15.35
CA LEU A 218 4.48 -9.80 16.54
C LEU A 218 3.00 -9.80 16.15
N LEU A 219 2.63 -9.01 15.14
CA LEU A 219 1.25 -8.96 14.65
C LEU A 219 0.77 -10.33 14.15
N ILE A 220 1.59 -11.02 13.37
CA ILE A 220 1.25 -12.35 12.84
C ILE A 220 1.12 -13.37 13.97
N ARG A 221 2.02 -13.34 14.97
CA ARG A 221 1.94 -14.22 16.15
C ARG A 221 0.68 -13.95 16.98
N ALA A 222 0.42 -12.68 17.28
CA ALA A 222 -0.76 -12.25 18.03
C ALA A 222 -2.06 -12.69 17.33
N PHE A 223 -2.16 -12.46 16.01
CA PHE A 223 -3.29 -12.94 15.22
C PHE A 223 -3.39 -14.48 15.21
N GLY A 224 -2.25 -15.17 15.16
CA GLY A 224 -2.19 -16.63 15.23
C GLY A 224 -2.68 -17.22 16.54
N MET A 225 -2.65 -16.48 17.65
CA MET A 225 -3.25 -16.91 18.93
C MET A 225 -4.78 -16.83 18.92
N LEU A 226 -5.35 -16.01 18.04
CA LEU A 226 -6.79 -15.75 17.93
C LEU A 226 -7.46 -16.54 16.79
N ALA A 227 -6.62 -17.07 15.90
CA ALA A 227 -6.90 -18.02 14.84
C ALA A 227 -8.21 -18.81 14.96
N ASP A 228 -8.26 -19.67 15.98
CA ASP A 228 -9.30 -20.68 16.12
C ASP A 228 -10.54 -20.13 16.82
N GLU A 229 -10.36 -19.08 17.62
CA GLU A 229 -11.44 -18.32 18.26
C GLU A 229 -12.21 -17.47 17.23
N PHE A 230 -11.53 -17.02 16.17
CA PHE A 230 -12.08 -16.13 15.14
C PHE A 230 -11.79 -16.63 13.72
N PRO A 231 -12.34 -17.79 13.31
CA PRO A 231 -11.96 -18.47 12.06
C PRO A 231 -12.29 -17.68 10.79
N ASP A 232 -13.28 -16.79 10.85
CA ASP A 232 -13.73 -15.98 9.70
C ASP A 232 -12.91 -14.69 9.50
N TRP A 233 -11.98 -14.38 10.41
CA TRP A 233 -11.18 -13.17 10.32
C TRP A 233 -9.93 -13.37 9.47
N GLN A 234 -9.55 -12.32 8.75
CA GLN A 234 -8.29 -12.25 8.01
C GLN A 234 -7.41 -11.11 8.51
N LEU A 235 -6.10 -11.30 8.45
CA LEU A 235 -5.08 -10.28 8.60
C LEU A 235 -4.52 -9.95 7.21
N ARG A 236 -4.61 -8.69 6.78
CA ARG A 236 -4.04 -8.21 5.51
C ARG A 236 -2.97 -7.17 5.78
N ILE A 237 -1.73 -7.48 5.37
CA ILE A 237 -0.56 -6.61 5.55
C ILE A 237 -0.14 -6.04 4.20
N TYR A 238 -0.26 -4.71 4.06
CA TYR A 238 0.10 -3.97 2.85
C TYR A 238 1.48 -3.33 2.98
N GLY A 239 2.34 -3.59 2.01
CA GLY A 239 3.70 -3.08 2.00
C GLY A 239 4.67 -4.03 1.31
N ASP A 240 5.91 -3.59 1.21
CA ASP A 240 7.01 -4.38 0.66
C ASP A 240 8.28 -4.10 1.47
N GLY A 241 9.28 -4.97 1.36
CA GLY A 241 10.54 -4.85 2.08
C GLY A 241 11.28 -6.18 2.27
N GLY A 242 12.49 -6.09 2.82
CA GLY A 242 13.40 -7.23 2.93
C GLY A 242 12.88 -8.39 3.78
N GLU A 243 11.93 -8.14 4.68
CA GLU A 243 11.38 -9.17 5.58
C GLU A 243 10.24 -9.98 4.97
N ALA A 244 9.75 -9.64 3.77
CA ALA A 244 8.60 -10.31 3.16
C ALA A 244 8.78 -11.85 3.07
N GLY A 245 10.01 -12.32 2.82
CA GLY A 245 10.34 -13.75 2.81
C GLY A 245 10.21 -14.41 4.18
N THR A 246 10.79 -13.79 5.21
CA THR A 246 10.72 -14.27 6.61
C THR A 246 9.29 -14.28 7.13
N LEU A 247 8.51 -13.23 6.84
CA LEU A 247 7.12 -13.13 7.25
C LEU A 247 6.24 -14.21 6.58
N ARG A 248 6.45 -14.50 5.28
CA ARG A 248 5.77 -15.63 4.61
C ARG A 248 6.10 -16.97 5.26
N THR A 249 7.35 -17.18 5.66
CA THR A 249 7.76 -18.38 6.39
C THR A 249 7.05 -18.48 7.74
N LEU A 250 6.94 -17.37 8.48
CA LEU A 250 6.23 -17.33 9.76
C LEU A 250 4.73 -17.64 9.62
N VAL A 251 4.05 -17.04 8.63
CA VAL A 251 2.64 -17.34 8.31
C VAL A 251 2.43 -18.84 8.10
N ARG A 252 3.34 -19.46 7.37
CA ARG A 252 3.32 -20.88 7.06
C ARG A 252 3.56 -21.76 8.29
N GLU A 253 4.54 -21.40 9.13
CA GLU A 253 4.87 -22.13 10.37
C GLU A 253 3.73 -22.08 11.41
N LEU A 254 2.96 -20.98 11.42
CA LEU A 254 1.82 -20.82 12.32
C LEU A 254 0.50 -21.36 11.73
N GLY A 255 0.52 -22.01 10.56
CA GLY A 255 -0.68 -22.54 9.93
C GLY A 255 -1.68 -21.47 9.48
N LEU A 256 -1.24 -20.24 9.22
CA LEU A 256 -2.09 -19.09 8.89
C LEU A 256 -2.33 -18.92 7.37
N ALA A 257 -2.13 -19.97 6.59
CA ALA A 257 -2.32 -19.95 5.15
C ALA A 257 -3.76 -19.53 4.80
N GLY A 258 -3.92 -18.53 3.93
CA GLY A 258 -5.23 -17.98 3.58
C GLY A 258 -5.89 -17.10 4.64
N ARG A 259 -5.28 -16.95 5.83
CA ARG A 259 -5.78 -16.05 6.89
C ARG A 259 -4.89 -14.85 7.15
N ALA A 260 -3.56 -15.01 7.14
CA ALA A 260 -2.61 -13.91 7.23
C ALA A 260 -1.94 -13.69 5.86
N LEU A 261 -2.35 -12.61 5.18
CA LEU A 261 -2.03 -12.34 3.78
C LEU A 261 -1.05 -11.17 3.66
N LEU A 262 0.06 -11.40 2.96
CA LEU A 262 0.97 -10.33 2.56
C LEU A 262 0.55 -9.81 1.18
N MET A 263 -0.01 -8.61 1.16
CA MET A 263 -0.71 -8.05 -0.02
C MET A 263 0.22 -7.33 -1.01
N GLY A 264 1.48 -7.13 -0.63
CA GLY A 264 2.42 -6.30 -1.40
C GLY A 264 2.12 -4.81 -1.27
N GLY A 265 2.88 -3.99 -2.00
CA GLY A 265 2.68 -2.54 -2.02
C GLY A 265 1.41 -2.13 -2.78
N PHE A 266 0.60 -1.25 -2.18
CA PHE A 266 -0.64 -0.73 -2.77
C PHE A 266 -0.74 0.79 -2.57
N SER A 267 -1.15 1.51 -3.62
CA SER A 267 -1.28 2.98 -3.60
C SER A 267 -2.28 3.45 -4.67
N PRO A 268 -3.20 4.38 -4.39
CA PRO A 268 -3.59 4.86 -3.05
C PRO A 268 -4.07 3.70 -2.16
N ILE A 269 -3.84 3.76 -0.84
CA ILE A 269 -4.12 2.68 0.14
C ILE A 269 -5.48 2.83 0.83
N GLU A 270 -6.11 3.98 0.69
CA GLU A 270 -7.33 4.40 1.38
C GLU A 270 -8.47 3.39 1.23
N SER A 271 -8.67 2.82 0.03
CA SER A 271 -9.66 1.78 -0.20
C SER A 271 -9.38 0.50 0.59
N GLU A 272 -8.12 0.17 0.82
CA GLU A 272 -7.72 -1.05 1.52
C GLU A 272 -7.81 -0.89 3.03
N TRP A 273 -7.53 0.30 3.56
CA TRP A 273 -7.90 0.63 4.93
C TRP A 273 -9.42 0.52 5.12
N ALA A 274 -10.20 1.13 4.23
CA ALA A 274 -11.65 1.11 4.34
C ALA A 274 -12.30 -0.28 4.13
N LYS A 275 -11.55 -1.28 3.64
CA LYS A 275 -11.96 -2.70 3.65
C LYS A 275 -11.87 -3.34 5.04
N GLY A 276 -11.01 -2.82 5.90
CA GLY A 276 -10.79 -3.33 7.24
C GLY A 276 -11.93 -2.97 8.20
N SER A 277 -11.89 -3.59 9.38
CA SER A 277 -12.66 -3.15 10.55
C SER A 277 -11.79 -2.87 11.77
N ILE A 278 -10.51 -3.24 11.70
CA ILE A 278 -9.51 -2.97 12.73
C ILE A 278 -8.22 -2.62 12.01
N ALA A 279 -7.54 -1.56 12.43
CA ALA A 279 -6.16 -1.32 12.06
C ALA A 279 -5.21 -1.82 13.15
N ALA A 280 -4.08 -2.41 12.74
CA ALA A 280 -3.02 -2.81 13.66
C ALA A 280 -1.70 -2.15 13.28
N VAL A 281 -1.06 -1.48 14.24
CA VAL A 281 0.26 -0.86 14.08
C VAL A 281 1.18 -1.31 15.21
N THR A 282 2.04 -2.28 14.94
CA THR A 282 2.82 -2.98 15.96
C THR A 282 4.26 -2.49 16.09
N SER A 283 4.58 -1.33 15.53
CA SER A 283 5.95 -0.82 15.44
C SER A 283 6.66 -0.73 16.79
N SER A 284 7.94 -1.09 16.83
CA SER A 284 8.79 -0.89 18.01
C SER A 284 9.23 0.56 18.20
N ALA A 285 9.21 1.35 17.12
CA ALA A 285 9.51 2.77 17.12
C ALA A 285 8.77 3.47 15.95
N GLU A 286 8.34 4.70 16.17
CA GLU A 286 7.78 5.60 15.18
C GLU A 286 8.35 7.01 15.40
N SER A 287 8.48 7.79 14.32
CA SER A 287 8.66 9.23 14.48
C SER A 287 7.33 9.94 14.78
N PHE A 288 6.24 9.46 14.15
CA PHE A 288 4.89 10.01 14.33
C PHE A 288 3.83 8.91 14.29
N GLY A 289 3.74 8.17 13.17
CA GLY A 289 2.71 7.15 12.97
C GLY A 289 1.65 7.56 11.96
N MET A 290 2.07 7.98 10.75
CA MET A 290 1.15 8.36 9.65
C MET A 290 0.07 7.30 9.37
N THR A 291 0.44 6.01 9.43
CA THR A 291 -0.47 4.89 9.16
C THR A 291 -1.59 4.78 10.21
N LEU A 292 -1.35 5.22 11.45
CA LEU A 292 -2.40 5.33 12.47
C LEU A 292 -3.45 6.34 12.00
N VAL A 293 -3.02 7.54 11.63
CA VAL A 293 -3.92 8.62 11.20
C VAL A 293 -4.62 8.26 9.89
N GLU A 294 -3.93 7.64 8.92
CA GLU A 294 -4.53 7.13 7.67
C GLU A 294 -5.66 6.13 7.95
N ALA A 295 -5.45 5.19 8.88
CA ALA A 295 -6.47 4.23 9.30
C ALA A 295 -7.65 4.91 10.00
N MET A 296 -7.38 5.80 10.97
CA MET A 296 -8.42 6.54 11.68
C MET A 296 -9.26 7.42 10.73
N ARG A 297 -8.61 8.06 9.74
CA ARG A 297 -9.29 8.82 8.68
C ARG A 297 -10.20 7.97 7.80
N CYS A 298 -9.93 6.67 7.72
CA CYS A 298 -10.79 5.69 7.06
C CYS A 298 -11.83 5.08 8.02
N GLY A 299 -11.95 5.57 9.25
CA GLY A 299 -12.96 5.11 10.22
C GLY A 299 -12.62 3.82 10.95
N LEU A 300 -11.34 3.42 11.00
CA LEU A 300 -10.93 2.22 11.72
C LEU A 300 -10.52 2.55 13.17
N PRO A 301 -10.98 1.77 14.16
CA PRO A 301 -10.31 1.74 15.46
C PRO A 301 -8.94 1.07 15.32
N VAL A 302 -7.98 1.51 16.14
CA VAL A 302 -6.58 1.09 15.99
C VAL A 302 -6.06 0.37 17.23
N VAL A 303 -5.47 -0.82 17.05
CA VAL A 303 -4.61 -1.45 18.06
C VAL A 303 -3.17 -1.07 17.74
N SER A 304 -2.55 -0.27 18.60
CA SER A 304 -1.17 0.18 18.41
C SER A 304 -0.29 -0.20 19.59
N THR A 305 0.93 -0.64 19.32
CA THR A 305 1.98 -0.61 20.34
C THR A 305 2.22 0.84 20.78
N ASP A 306 2.44 1.03 22.07
CA ASP A 306 2.81 2.29 22.68
C ASP A 306 4.33 2.45 22.64
N CYS A 307 4.88 2.66 21.45
CA CYS A 307 6.29 3.01 21.31
C CYS A 307 6.55 4.42 21.85
N PRO A 308 7.80 4.77 22.23
CA PRO A 308 8.08 5.95 23.05
C PRO A 308 7.56 7.30 22.51
N VAL A 309 7.41 7.42 21.19
CA VAL A 309 6.97 8.65 20.50
C VAL A 309 5.93 8.29 19.44
N GLY A 310 4.87 9.11 19.30
CA GLY A 310 3.89 9.02 18.22
C GLY A 310 2.52 8.47 18.64
N PRO A 311 2.36 7.15 18.85
CA PRO A 311 1.06 6.52 19.07
C PRO A 311 0.22 7.16 20.18
N ARG A 312 0.80 7.45 21.34
CA ARG A 312 0.11 8.05 22.49
C ARG A 312 -0.40 9.47 22.26
N GLU A 313 0.19 10.20 21.32
CA GLU A 313 -0.29 11.54 20.94
C GLU A 313 -1.40 11.47 19.88
N ILE A 314 -1.52 10.33 19.20
CA ILE A 314 -2.49 10.09 18.13
C ILE A 314 -3.74 9.39 18.65
N LEU A 315 -3.58 8.36 19.48
CA LEU A 315 -4.68 7.56 20.00
C LEU A 315 -5.04 7.98 21.43
N ARG A 316 -6.33 8.00 21.69
CA ARG A 316 -6.92 8.04 23.03
C ARG A 316 -7.30 6.63 23.41
N ASP A 317 -6.48 6.04 24.29
CA ASP A 317 -6.66 4.65 24.73
C ASP A 317 -8.08 4.40 25.28
N GLY A 318 -8.74 3.37 24.76
CA GLY A 318 -10.12 3.02 25.10
C GLY A 318 -11.21 3.86 24.44
N GLU A 319 -10.88 4.89 23.65
CA GLU A 319 -11.85 5.74 22.94
C GLU A 319 -11.81 5.52 21.42
N ASP A 320 -10.64 5.64 20.78
CA ASP A 320 -10.47 5.48 19.33
C ASP A 320 -9.55 4.30 18.95
N GLY A 321 -9.14 3.53 19.96
CA GLY A 321 -8.24 2.40 19.81
C GLY A 321 -7.72 1.88 21.14
N PHE A 322 -6.76 0.96 21.07
CA PHE A 322 -6.03 0.45 22.23
C PHE A 322 -4.53 0.68 22.07
N LEU A 323 -3.92 1.25 23.10
CA LEU A 323 -2.48 1.33 23.26
C LEU A 323 -2.00 0.14 24.09
N VAL A 324 -1.13 -0.68 23.51
CA VAL A 324 -0.60 -1.88 24.15
C VAL A 324 0.91 -1.75 24.42
N PRO A 325 1.47 -2.41 25.44
CA PRO A 325 2.90 -2.34 25.72
C PRO A 325 3.77 -2.70 24.50
N ASN A 326 4.86 -1.97 24.32
CA ASN A 326 5.78 -2.19 23.21
C ASN A 326 6.44 -3.58 23.30
N GLY A 327 6.39 -4.35 22.21
CA GLY A 327 6.98 -5.68 22.14
C GLY A 327 6.13 -6.81 22.74
N ASP A 328 4.94 -6.52 23.26
CA ASP A 328 4.08 -7.49 23.93
C ASP A 328 3.06 -8.12 22.95
N THR A 329 3.29 -9.39 22.61
CA THR A 329 2.45 -10.14 21.66
C THR A 329 1.07 -10.45 22.24
N GLU A 330 1.02 -10.88 23.50
CA GLU A 330 -0.21 -11.18 24.22
C GLU A 330 -1.11 -9.94 24.33
N ALA A 331 -0.54 -8.77 24.63
CA ALA A 331 -1.31 -7.54 24.71
C ALA A 331 -1.87 -7.11 23.35
N ILE A 332 -1.10 -7.26 22.26
CA ILE A 332 -1.62 -7.07 20.89
C ILE A 332 -2.80 -8.02 20.64
N ALA A 333 -2.66 -9.30 20.99
CA ALA A 333 -3.73 -10.28 20.82
C ALA A 333 -4.98 -9.94 21.66
N GLN A 334 -4.81 -9.45 22.89
CA GLN A 334 -5.93 -9.02 23.72
C GLN A 334 -6.66 -7.80 23.14
N GLY A 335 -5.92 -6.79 22.64
CA GLY A 335 -6.49 -5.63 21.97
C GLY A 335 -7.30 -6.03 20.73
N LEU A 336 -6.73 -6.91 19.89
CA LEU A 336 -7.43 -7.46 18.73
C LEU A 336 -8.67 -8.26 19.13
N ARG A 337 -8.56 -9.18 20.09
CA ARG A 337 -9.68 -10.00 20.58
C ARG A 337 -10.88 -9.15 21.00
N ARG A 338 -10.66 -8.07 21.76
CA ARG A 338 -11.74 -7.17 22.21
C ARG A 338 -12.52 -6.58 21.04
N LEU A 339 -11.81 -6.07 20.03
CA LEU A 339 -12.46 -5.48 18.85
C LEU A 339 -13.06 -6.55 17.92
N MET A 340 -12.48 -7.74 17.84
CA MET A 340 -12.99 -8.84 17.01
C MET A 340 -14.27 -9.45 17.60
N ALA A 341 -14.37 -9.52 18.93
CA ALA A 341 -15.52 -10.06 19.65
C ALA A 341 -16.71 -9.09 19.75
N ASP A 342 -16.47 -7.78 19.78
CA ASP A 342 -17.51 -6.76 20.00
C ASP A 342 -17.63 -5.80 18.81
N GLU A 343 -18.65 -6.03 17.98
CA GLU A 343 -18.95 -5.21 16.80
C GLU A 343 -19.43 -3.80 17.15
N ALA A 344 -20.18 -3.63 18.25
CA ALA A 344 -20.68 -2.32 18.67
C ALA A 344 -19.53 -1.44 19.15
N LEU A 345 -18.68 -1.98 20.04
CA LEU A 345 -17.45 -1.31 20.48
C LEU A 345 -16.57 -0.92 19.30
N ARG A 346 -16.36 -1.85 18.35
CA ARG A 346 -15.54 -1.60 17.16
C ARG A 346 -16.07 -0.46 16.31
N ARG A 347 -17.39 -0.38 16.09
CA ARG A 347 -18.02 0.72 15.35
C ARG A 347 -17.93 2.06 16.08
N ASP A 348 -18.21 2.07 17.38
CA ASP A 348 -18.16 3.28 18.19
C ASP A 348 -16.74 3.87 18.24
N MET A 349 -15.73 3.01 18.43
CA MET A 349 -14.32 3.40 18.38
C MET A 349 -13.89 3.85 16.98
N GLY A 350 -14.36 3.20 15.91
CA GLY A 350 -14.09 3.64 14.54
C GLY A 350 -14.66 5.03 14.23
N ALA A 351 -15.87 5.33 14.72
CA ALA A 351 -16.46 6.65 14.62
C ALA A 351 -15.70 7.70 15.46
N ALA A 352 -15.22 7.33 16.65
CA ALA A 352 -14.37 8.19 17.46
C ALA A 352 -13.02 8.47 16.78
N ALA A 353 -12.39 7.44 16.21
CA ALA A 353 -11.16 7.56 15.43
C ALA A 353 -11.30 8.56 14.27
N LEU A 354 -12.40 8.48 13.51
CA LEU A 354 -12.68 9.40 12.41
C LEU A 354 -12.80 10.86 12.89
N ARG A 355 -13.54 11.10 13.99
CA ARG A 355 -13.68 12.44 14.59
C ARG A 355 -12.33 12.97 15.09
N ASN A 356 -11.60 12.13 15.82
CA ASN A 356 -10.33 12.50 16.46
C ASN A 356 -9.22 12.74 15.43
N ALA A 357 -9.24 12.06 14.28
CA ALA A 357 -8.26 12.25 13.21
C ALA A 357 -8.38 13.60 12.47
N ALA A 358 -9.50 14.31 12.60
CA ALA A 358 -9.72 15.61 11.96
C ALA A 358 -8.66 16.66 12.35
N ARG A 359 -8.03 16.54 13.53
CA ARG A 359 -6.94 17.44 13.96
C ARG A 359 -5.67 17.34 13.12
N TYR A 360 -5.52 16.26 12.36
CA TYR A 360 -4.39 16.03 11.43
C TYR A 360 -4.71 16.48 10.01
N ASP A 361 -5.74 17.31 9.84
CA ASP A 361 -6.08 17.88 8.55
C ASP A 361 -4.96 18.76 8.01
N PRO A 362 -4.60 18.65 6.71
CA PRO A 362 -3.58 19.50 6.11
C PRO A 362 -3.83 20.98 6.35
N ALA A 363 -5.10 21.45 6.32
CA ALA A 363 -5.41 22.85 6.59
C ALA A 363 -5.13 23.25 8.05
N ALA A 364 -5.48 22.38 9.01
CA ALA A 364 -5.24 22.63 10.43
C ALA A 364 -3.75 22.63 10.78
N VAL A 365 -2.99 21.69 10.22
CA VAL A 365 -1.53 21.61 10.40
C VAL A 365 -0.82 22.79 9.73
N ALA A 366 -1.24 23.19 8.52
CA ALA A 366 -0.68 24.35 7.83
C ALA A 366 -0.91 25.65 8.62
N ALA A 367 -2.06 25.81 9.28
CA ALA A 367 -2.33 26.95 10.14
C ALA A 367 -1.31 27.05 11.29
N ARG A 368 -0.97 25.92 11.96
CA ARG A 368 0.06 25.89 13.01
C ARG A 368 1.44 26.29 12.49
N TYR A 369 1.79 25.90 11.27
CA TYR A 369 3.04 26.34 10.63
C TYR A 369 3.04 27.84 10.32
N VAL A 370 1.92 28.38 9.85
CA VAL A 370 1.79 29.83 9.61
C VAL A 370 1.96 30.60 10.92
N ASP A 371 1.30 30.18 12.00
CA ASP A 371 1.43 30.80 13.33
C ASP A 371 2.90 30.79 13.81
N LEU A 372 3.60 29.68 13.60
CA LEU A 372 5.02 29.55 13.91
C LEU A 372 5.89 30.52 13.09
N PHE A 373 5.63 30.64 11.77
CA PHE A 373 6.38 31.54 10.90
C PHE A 373 6.15 33.00 11.27
N GLU A 374 4.92 33.38 11.59
CA GLU A 374 4.59 34.73 12.03
C GLU A 374 5.21 35.06 13.39
N ASP A 375 5.22 34.10 14.33
CA ASP A 375 5.92 34.27 15.61
C ASP A 375 7.44 34.44 15.43
N ALA A 376 8.04 33.58 14.61
CA ALA A 376 9.46 33.68 14.25
C ALA A 376 9.79 35.03 13.60
N ALA A 377 8.95 35.52 12.69
CA ALA A 377 9.11 36.83 12.08
C ALA A 377 9.07 37.96 13.12
N ARG A 378 8.13 37.92 14.07
CA ARG A 378 8.00 38.93 15.14
C ARG A 378 9.22 38.93 16.06
N ARG A 379 9.66 37.76 16.53
CA ARG A 379 10.86 37.64 17.40
C ARG A 379 12.12 38.14 16.68
N ARG A 380 12.29 37.79 15.41
CA ARG A 380 13.45 38.23 14.63
C ARG A 380 13.42 39.73 14.34
N ALA A 381 12.25 40.31 14.04
CA ALA A 381 12.11 41.75 13.86
C ALA A 381 12.45 42.54 15.13
N ALA A 382 12.16 41.98 16.30
CA ALA A 382 12.54 42.57 17.59
C ALA A 382 14.05 42.46 17.86
N ALA A 383 14.70 41.36 17.45
CA ALA A 383 16.10 41.09 17.74
C ALA A 383 17.09 41.66 16.71
N VAL A 384 16.70 41.76 15.43
CA VAL A 384 17.62 42.07 14.32
C VAL A 384 17.22 43.37 13.61
N ARG A 385 18.05 44.40 13.79
CA ARG A 385 17.85 45.70 13.14
C ARG A 385 17.91 45.57 11.61
N GLY A 386 16.88 46.07 10.93
CA GLY A 386 16.80 46.06 9.47
C GLY A 386 16.17 44.80 8.86
N TYR A 387 15.82 43.81 9.67
CA TYR A 387 14.97 42.71 9.21
C TYR A 387 13.57 43.25 8.87
N ARG A 388 13.05 42.85 7.70
CA ARG A 388 11.68 43.16 7.28
C ARG A 388 10.86 41.88 7.34
N ALA A 389 9.85 41.88 8.20
CA ALA A 389 8.92 40.76 8.27
C ALA A 389 8.25 40.54 6.90
N PRO A 390 8.00 39.29 6.49
CA PRO A 390 7.31 38.99 5.25
C PRO A 390 5.91 39.61 5.23
N ALA A 391 5.43 39.98 4.05
CA ALA A 391 4.02 40.34 3.89
C ALA A 391 3.12 39.15 4.24
N GLY A 392 2.05 39.43 4.97
CA GLY A 392 1.05 38.46 5.41
C GLY A 392 0.39 37.68 4.27
N PRO A 393 -0.50 36.71 4.58
CA PRO A 393 -1.20 35.93 3.56
C PRO A 393 -1.94 36.87 2.59
N LYS A 394 -1.95 36.50 1.30
CA LYS A 394 -2.73 37.26 0.29
C LYS A 394 -4.22 37.08 0.57
N GLU A 395 -5.03 38.14 0.43
CA GLU A 395 -6.50 38.03 0.48
C GLU A 395 -6.97 37.02 -0.57
N ALA A 396 -7.77 36.04 -0.14
CA ALA A 396 -8.25 34.99 -1.01
C ALA A 396 -9.40 35.51 -1.87
N ALA A 397 -9.23 35.50 -3.20
CA ALA A 397 -10.36 35.16 -4.05
C ALA A 397 -10.85 33.77 -3.60
N THR A 398 -12.16 33.59 -3.45
CA THR A 398 -12.80 32.29 -3.26
C THR A 398 -12.48 31.38 -4.45
N ALA A 399 -11.29 30.80 -4.44
CA ALA A 399 -10.83 29.91 -5.49
C ALA A 399 -11.20 28.49 -5.07
N GLN A 400 -12.27 27.97 -5.65
CA GLN A 400 -12.45 26.53 -5.78
C GLN A 400 -11.11 25.92 -6.23
N VAL A 401 -10.75 24.77 -5.67
CA VAL A 401 -9.56 24.01 -6.09
C VAL A 401 -9.82 23.50 -7.51
N THR A 402 -9.51 24.35 -8.48
CA THR A 402 -9.64 24.06 -9.90
C THR A 402 -8.25 23.81 -10.44
N VAL A 403 -7.73 22.60 -10.27
CA VAL A 403 -6.60 22.13 -11.09
C VAL A 403 -7.18 21.89 -12.49
N PRO A 404 -6.79 22.65 -13.53
CA PRO A 404 -7.17 22.32 -14.89
C PRO A 404 -6.47 21.01 -15.28
N PRO A 405 -7.04 20.22 -16.19
CA PRO A 405 -6.59 18.85 -16.37
C PRO A 405 -5.19 18.79 -16.95
N VAL A 406 -4.38 17.97 -16.30
CA VAL A 406 -3.21 17.33 -16.88
C VAL A 406 -3.61 16.71 -18.23
N SER A 407 -2.66 16.59 -19.16
CA SER A 407 -2.91 15.84 -20.40
C SER A 407 -3.47 14.45 -20.07
N LEU A 408 -4.31 13.89 -20.95
CA LEU A 408 -4.97 12.62 -20.67
C LEU A 408 -3.99 11.48 -20.32
N GLY A 409 -2.75 11.53 -20.84
CA GLY A 409 -1.69 10.55 -20.53
C GLY A 409 -1.11 10.64 -19.11
N ALA A 410 -1.41 11.71 -18.39
CA ALA A 410 -1.07 11.85 -16.98
C ALA A 410 -2.25 11.61 -16.04
N ALA A 411 -3.49 11.63 -16.55
CA ALA A 411 -4.70 11.36 -15.78
C ALA A 411 -4.71 9.94 -15.19
N THR A 412 -5.28 9.82 -14.00
CA THR A 412 -5.60 8.56 -13.34
C THR A 412 -7.07 8.22 -13.58
N VAL A 413 -7.39 6.92 -13.46
CA VAL A 413 -8.76 6.42 -13.51
C VAL A 413 -9.09 5.77 -12.19
N ASP A 414 -10.10 6.33 -11.52
CA ASP A 414 -10.69 5.72 -10.35
C ASP A 414 -11.69 4.65 -10.80
N VAL A 415 -11.67 3.51 -10.11
CA VAL A 415 -12.58 2.39 -10.37
C VAL A 415 -13.29 2.03 -9.08
N THR A 416 -14.61 2.00 -9.12
CA THR A 416 -15.45 1.51 -8.02
C THR A 416 -16.18 0.24 -8.48
N ALA A 417 -16.16 -0.77 -7.64
CA ALA A 417 -16.93 -1.99 -7.84
C ALA A 417 -18.23 -1.95 -7.04
N ASP A 418 -19.30 -2.53 -7.57
CA ASP A 418 -20.48 -2.87 -6.79
C ASP A 418 -20.53 -4.37 -6.45
N ASP A 419 -21.60 -4.75 -5.78
CA ASP A 419 -21.77 -6.06 -5.16
C ASP A 419 -22.18 -7.15 -6.16
N ALA A 420 -22.43 -6.77 -7.42
CA ALA A 420 -22.64 -7.65 -8.56
C ALA A 420 -21.39 -7.75 -9.45
N GLY A 421 -20.28 -7.13 -9.05
CA GLY A 421 -19.04 -7.12 -9.81
C GLY A 421 -19.03 -6.13 -10.97
N TRP A 422 -19.92 -5.13 -10.98
CA TRP A 422 -19.93 -4.07 -11.99
C TRP A 422 -18.85 -3.07 -11.66
N LEU A 423 -18.21 -2.53 -12.70
CA LEU A 423 -17.15 -1.54 -12.53
C LEU A 423 -17.59 -0.20 -13.10
N ARG A 424 -17.43 0.86 -12.31
CA ARG A 424 -17.57 2.24 -12.78
C ARG A 424 -16.20 2.89 -12.83
N PHE A 425 -15.87 3.43 -13.99
CA PHE A 425 -14.62 4.13 -14.27
C PHE A 425 -14.89 5.63 -14.25
N ALA A 426 -14.02 6.39 -13.60
CA ALA A 426 -14.07 7.85 -13.59
C ALA A 426 -12.67 8.43 -13.80
N ALA A 427 -12.54 9.38 -14.72
CA ALA A 427 -11.29 10.12 -14.92
C ALA A 427 -11.59 11.58 -15.25
N ASP A 428 -10.78 12.48 -14.72
CA ASP A 428 -10.78 13.88 -15.13
C ASP A 428 -9.69 14.09 -16.18
N GLY A 429 -10.11 14.62 -17.32
CA GLY A 429 -9.24 14.91 -18.45
C GLY A 429 -9.52 16.31 -18.99
N PRO A 430 -8.76 16.76 -20.02
CA PRO A 430 -8.85 18.11 -20.57
C PRO A 430 -10.29 18.52 -20.87
N GLY A 431 -10.56 19.82 -20.73
CA GLY A 431 -11.82 20.43 -21.14
C GLY A 431 -12.21 20.05 -22.56
N GLU A 432 -13.51 20.13 -22.90
CA GLU A 432 -14.03 19.72 -24.20
C GLU A 432 -13.37 20.49 -25.35
N GLY A 433 -12.25 19.97 -25.85
CA GLY A 433 -11.67 20.35 -27.14
C GLY A 433 -12.40 19.64 -28.30
N ARG A 434 -11.85 19.73 -29.52
CA ARG A 434 -12.37 19.04 -30.73
C ARG A 434 -12.32 17.49 -30.66
N GLN A 435 -11.78 16.91 -29.60
CA GLN A 435 -11.47 15.49 -29.49
C GLN A 435 -12.49 14.80 -28.58
N ARG A 436 -13.14 13.75 -29.10
CA ARG A 436 -14.07 12.92 -28.32
C ARG A 436 -13.33 11.69 -27.82
N TRP A 437 -12.92 11.73 -26.56
CA TRP A 437 -12.27 10.60 -25.90
C TRP A 437 -13.29 9.58 -25.40
N GLN A 438 -12.98 8.30 -25.55
CA GLN A 438 -13.78 7.17 -25.05
C GLN A 438 -12.88 6.14 -24.37
N PHE A 439 -13.38 5.50 -23.31
CA PHE A 439 -12.72 4.34 -22.72
C PHE A 439 -12.80 3.13 -23.67
N VAL A 440 -11.71 2.38 -23.75
CA VAL A 440 -11.61 1.15 -24.53
C VAL A 440 -10.87 0.10 -23.69
N LEU A 441 -11.42 -1.11 -23.64
CA LEU A 441 -10.76 -2.27 -23.06
C LEU A 441 -10.05 -3.04 -24.16
N ARG A 442 -8.72 -3.14 -24.07
CA ARG A 442 -7.91 -3.84 -25.07
C ARG A 442 -7.46 -5.18 -24.54
N HIS A 443 -7.78 -6.26 -25.25
CA HIS A 443 -7.41 -7.60 -24.83
C HIS A 443 -5.89 -7.75 -24.84
N LYS A 444 -5.32 -8.28 -23.76
CA LYS A 444 -3.93 -8.68 -23.71
C LYS A 444 -3.87 -10.21 -23.63
N PRO A 445 -3.75 -10.91 -24.77
CA PRO A 445 -3.75 -12.37 -24.79
C PRO A 445 -2.59 -12.93 -23.95
N SER A 446 -2.87 -14.01 -23.21
CA SER A 446 -1.85 -14.92 -22.67
C SER A 446 -1.51 -16.04 -23.65
N ASP A 447 -2.50 -16.45 -24.44
CA ASP A 447 -2.43 -17.42 -25.53
C ASP A 447 -2.98 -16.71 -26.78
N ASP A 448 -2.46 -17.00 -27.98
CA ASP A 448 -2.62 -16.28 -29.27
C ASP A 448 -4.07 -15.95 -29.75
N ASP A 449 -5.10 -16.19 -28.95
CA ASP A 449 -6.51 -15.86 -29.21
C ASP A 449 -6.83 -14.38 -28.88
N ARG A 450 -6.63 -13.52 -29.88
CA ARG A 450 -6.81 -12.07 -29.75
C ARG A 450 -8.28 -11.66 -29.93
N ARG A 451 -8.93 -11.31 -28.82
CA ARG A 451 -10.27 -10.69 -28.82
C ARG A 451 -10.26 -9.23 -29.32
N PRO A 452 -11.36 -8.74 -29.92
CA PRO A 452 -11.47 -7.35 -30.36
C PRO A 452 -11.42 -6.37 -29.19
N ASP A 453 -10.96 -5.15 -29.46
CA ASP A 453 -11.01 -4.05 -28.49
C ASP A 453 -12.47 -3.67 -28.21
N LEU A 454 -12.86 -3.57 -26.93
CA LEU A 454 -14.23 -3.26 -26.53
C LEU A 454 -14.36 -1.79 -26.13
N PRO A 455 -15.01 -0.92 -26.94
CA PRO A 455 -15.29 0.45 -26.54
C PRO A 455 -16.38 0.48 -25.46
N LEU A 456 -16.16 1.23 -24.39
CA LEU A 456 -17.15 1.45 -23.35
C LEU A 456 -17.96 2.71 -23.64
N ARG A 457 -19.28 2.65 -23.38
CA ARG A 457 -20.15 3.83 -23.44
C ARG A 457 -19.65 4.87 -22.43
N THR A 458 -19.03 5.93 -22.95
CA THR A 458 -18.40 6.97 -22.14
C THR A 458 -19.26 8.23 -22.09
N VAL A 459 -19.70 8.60 -20.89
CA VAL A 459 -20.43 9.84 -20.59
C VAL A 459 -19.43 10.93 -20.20
N ARG A 460 -19.69 12.16 -20.63
CA ARG A 460 -18.83 13.32 -20.44
C ARG A 460 -19.61 14.42 -19.72
N ARG A 461 -19.01 15.02 -18.72
CA ARG A 461 -19.58 16.16 -17.98
C ARG A 461 -18.51 17.23 -17.79
N THR A 462 -18.81 18.45 -18.21
CA THR A 462 -17.96 19.61 -17.92
C THR A 462 -17.99 19.90 -16.42
N LEU A 463 -16.83 20.15 -15.84
CA LEU A 463 -16.64 20.51 -14.44
C LEU A 463 -16.42 22.03 -14.31
N ASP A 464 -16.65 22.57 -13.10
CA ASP A 464 -16.55 24.01 -12.82
C ASP A 464 -15.16 24.61 -13.14
N ASN A 465 -14.12 23.77 -13.07
CA ASN A 465 -12.74 24.12 -13.44
C ASN A 465 -12.45 24.11 -14.95
N GLY A 466 -13.47 23.94 -15.79
CA GLY A 466 -13.32 23.77 -17.23
C GLY A 466 -12.75 22.41 -17.66
N ALA A 467 -12.55 21.47 -16.74
CA ALA A 467 -12.19 20.09 -17.04
C ALA A 467 -13.39 19.29 -17.60
N THR A 468 -13.11 18.12 -18.15
CA THR A 468 -14.15 17.14 -18.48
C THR A 468 -13.99 15.90 -17.61
N ARG A 469 -15.05 15.53 -16.89
CA ARG A 469 -15.16 14.21 -16.25
C ARG A 469 -15.69 13.20 -17.26
N TYR A 470 -14.89 12.16 -17.50
CA TYR A 470 -15.22 10.99 -18.30
C TYR A 470 -15.66 9.87 -17.36
N THR A 471 -16.82 9.28 -17.63
CA THR A 471 -17.32 8.14 -16.87
C THR A 471 -17.76 7.02 -17.79
N ALA A 472 -17.50 5.78 -17.40
CA ALA A 472 -17.97 4.60 -18.11
C ALA A 472 -18.37 3.54 -17.09
N ALA A 473 -19.22 2.60 -17.51
CA ALA A 473 -19.58 1.44 -16.70
C ALA A 473 -19.35 0.17 -17.52
N LEU A 474 -18.88 -0.87 -16.84
CA LEU A 474 -18.84 -2.22 -17.36
C LEU A 474 -20.01 -3.00 -16.74
N THR A 475 -20.99 -3.33 -17.57
CA THR A 475 -22.20 -4.07 -17.18
C THR A 475 -22.02 -5.58 -17.39
N PRO A 476 -22.87 -6.43 -16.77
CA PRO A 476 -22.82 -7.89 -16.97
C PRO A 476 -22.90 -8.32 -18.44
N SER A 477 -23.71 -7.63 -19.25
CA SER A 477 -23.82 -7.91 -20.69
C SER A 477 -22.50 -7.75 -21.44
N ALA A 478 -21.62 -6.86 -20.96
CA ALA A 478 -20.29 -6.68 -21.56
C ALA A 478 -19.33 -7.82 -21.18
N LEU A 479 -19.62 -8.62 -20.13
CA LEU A 479 -18.80 -9.76 -19.78
C LEU A 479 -18.91 -10.88 -20.82
N ASP A 480 -20.09 -11.09 -21.39
CA ASP A 480 -20.28 -12.08 -22.46
C ASP A 480 -19.41 -11.75 -23.68
N GLU A 481 -19.20 -10.45 -23.96
CA GLU A 481 -18.31 -9.97 -25.01
C GLU A 481 -16.82 -10.08 -24.62
N LEU A 482 -16.47 -9.77 -23.37
CA LEU A 482 -15.08 -9.84 -22.88
C LEU A 482 -14.61 -11.29 -22.73
N GLY A 483 -15.35 -12.15 -22.04
CA GLY A 483 -14.89 -13.47 -21.59
C GLY A 483 -13.84 -13.42 -20.48
N ASP A 484 -13.29 -14.58 -20.08
CA ASP A 484 -12.17 -14.68 -19.13
C ASP A 484 -10.89 -14.11 -19.78
N GLY A 485 -10.22 -13.16 -19.12
CA GLY A 485 -9.04 -12.52 -19.72
C GLY A 485 -8.41 -11.42 -18.88
N ARG A 486 -7.39 -10.78 -19.46
CA ARG A 486 -6.74 -9.58 -18.92
C ARG A 486 -6.85 -8.45 -19.93
N TRP A 487 -7.25 -7.28 -19.47
CA TRP A 487 -7.60 -6.15 -20.33
C TRP A 487 -6.83 -4.92 -19.91
N GLN A 488 -6.28 -4.20 -20.89
CA GLN A 488 -5.71 -2.89 -20.68
C GLN A 488 -6.84 -1.85 -20.73
N VAL A 489 -6.84 -0.93 -19.77
CA VAL A 489 -7.77 0.21 -19.79
C VAL A 489 -7.09 1.36 -20.53
N THR A 490 -7.65 1.74 -21.68
CA THR A 490 -7.13 2.83 -22.51
C THR A 490 -8.21 3.87 -22.81
N MET A 491 -7.78 5.04 -23.27
CA MET A 491 -8.67 6.04 -23.86
C MET A 491 -8.25 6.35 -25.30
N HIS A 492 -9.23 6.40 -26.19
CA HIS A 492 -9.05 6.57 -27.63
C HIS A 492 -9.78 7.84 -28.11
N SER A 493 -9.20 8.54 -29.08
CA SER A 493 -9.83 9.63 -29.82
C SER A 493 -9.47 9.48 -31.31
N PRO A 494 -10.37 9.74 -32.26
CA PRO A 494 -10.09 9.53 -33.70
C PRO A 494 -8.87 10.29 -34.23
N LYS A 495 -8.48 11.39 -33.59
CA LYS A 495 -7.41 12.28 -34.02
C LYS A 495 -6.18 12.20 -33.12
N SER A 496 -6.07 11.21 -32.24
CA SER A 496 -5.00 11.14 -31.25
C SER A 496 -4.54 9.71 -30.99
N PRO A 497 -3.27 9.53 -30.59
CA PRO A 497 -2.77 8.22 -30.18
C PRO A 497 -3.57 7.64 -29.03
N VAL A 498 -3.59 6.31 -28.95
CA VAL A 498 -4.13 5.57 -27.81
C VAL A 498 -3.38 5.96 -26.54
N VAL A 499 -4.13 6.31 -25.50
CA VAL A 499 -3.58 6.65 -24.19
C VAL A 499 -3.80 5.49 -23.24
N HIS A 500 -2.73 4.98 -22.64
CA HIS A 500 -2.84 4.03 -21.54
C HIS A 500 -3.17 4.78 -20.26
N MET A 501 -4.21 4.32 -19.56
CA MET A 501 -4.64 4.96 -18.33
C MET A 501 -3.80 4.48 -17.14
N LYS A 502 -3.51 5.42 -16.23
CA LYS A 502 -2.90 5.11 -14.94
C LYS A 502 -3.97 4.74 -13.93
N ALA A 503 -3.66 3.82 -13.02
CA ALA A 503 -4.59 3.43 -11.99
C ALA A 503 -4.66 4.50 -10.89
N GLY A 504 -5.85 5.04 -10.65
CA GLY A 504 -6.19 5.88 -9.50
C GLY A 504 -6.67 5.04 -8.32
N LEU A 505 -7.71 5.48 -7.64
CA LEU A 505 -8.39 4.72 -6.60
C LEU A 505 -9.02 3.43 -7.17
N ARG A 506 -8.97 2.33 -6.42
CA ARG A 506 -9.59 1.06 -6.79
C ARG A 506 -10.40 0.55 -5.62
N ASP A 507 -11.62 1.00 -5.53
CA ASP A 507 -12.52 0.63 -4.44
C ASP A 507 -13.27 -0.67 -4.79
N THR A 508 -12.77 -1.79 -4.26
CA THR A 508 -13.36 -3.12 -4.47
C THR A 508 -14.05 -3.67 -3.21
N ARG A 509 -14.38 -2.81 -2.24
CA ARG A 509 -14.99 -3.22 -0.96
C ARG A 509 -16.26 -4.05 -1.13
N ALA A 510 -17.14 -3.66 -2.06
CA ALA A 510 -18.38 -4.39 -2.33
C ALA A 510 -18.16 -5.84 -2.81
N LEU A 511 -16.95 -6.17 -3.30
CA LEU A 511 -16.61 -7.52 -3.73
C LEU A 511 -16.34 -8.48 -2.56
N ILE A 512 -15.98 -7.97 -1.38
CA ILE A 512 -15.72 -8.81 -0.19
C ILE A 512 -17.01 -9.55 0.19
N ASP A 513 -18.10 -8.80 0.35
CA ASP A 513 -19.41 -9.36 0.68
C ASP A 513 -20.01 -10.15 -0.48
N ALA A 514 -19.77 -9.72 -1.72
CA ALA A 514 -20.22 -10.45 -2.89
C ALA A 514 -19.60 -11.86 -2.94
N ARG A 515 -18.29 -11.99 -2.66
CA ARG A 515 -17.61 -13.29 -2.58
C ARG A 515 -18.19 -14.12 -1.45
N ALA A 516 -18.30 -13.55 -0.25
CA ALA A 516 -18.84 -14.26 0.92
C ALA A 516 -20.26 -14.81 0.66
N ARG A 517 -21.13 -14.00 0.05
CA ARG A 517 -22.50 -14.42 -0.34
C ARG A 517 -22.49 -15.50 -1.41
N LEU A 518 -21.61 -15.36 -2.42
CA LEU A 518 -21.46 -16.36 -3.49
C LEU A 518 -20.95 -17.70 -2.94
N MET A 519 -20.05 -17.70 -1.94
CA MET A 519 -19.59 -18.93 -1.30
C MET A 519 -20.68 -19.56 -0.42
N ALA A 520 -21.44 -18.75 0.31
CA ALA A 520 -22.53 -19.23 1.17
C ALA A 520 -23.72 -19.76 0.36
N ARG A 521 -23.99 -19.19 -0.82
CA ARG A 521 -25.07 -19.58 -1.72
C ARG A 521 -24.54 -19.57 -3.17
N PRO A 522 -23.87 -20.65 -3.60
CA PRO A 522 -23.29 -20.68 -4.94
C PRO A 522 -24.39 -20.63 -6.01
N THR A 523 -24.07 -19.94 -7.10
CA THR A 523 -25.02 -19.71 -8.19
C THR A 523 -25.16 -20.94 -9.08
N THR A 524 -26.34 -21.12 -9.68
CA THR A 524 -26.56 -22.13 -10.73
C THR A 524 -26.40 -21.56 -12.15
N ARG A 525 -25.95 -20.31 -12.27
CA ARG A 525 -25.67 -19.62 -13.55
C ARG A 525 -24.16 -19.49 -13.76
N SER A 526 -23.77 -18.92 -14.89
CA SER A 526 -22.38 -18.52 -15.13
C SER A 526 -21.86 -17.60 -14.03
N VAL A 527 -20.58 -17.75 -13.71
CA VAL A 527 -19.85 -16.92 -12.76
C VAL A 527 -19.11 -15.83 -13.51
N GLY A 528 -19.47 -14.58 -13.21
CA GLY A 528 -18.78 -13.38 -13.65
C GLY A 528 -18.04 -12.72 -12.49
N TRP A 529 -16.76 -12.37 -12.67
CA TRP A 529 -15.98 -11.63 -11.66
C TRP A 529 -15.00 -10.65 -12.31
N ASN A 530 -14.95 -9.42 -11.82
CA ASN A 530 -14.15 -8.36 -12.41
C ASN A 530 -13.30 -7.68 -11.34
N LEU A 531 -12.02 -7.54 -11.63
CA LEU A 531 -11.10 -6.95 -10.68
C LEU A 531 -10.10 -5.98 -11.33
N PRO A 532 -10.18 -4.68 -11.01
CA PRO A 532 -9.20 -3.70 -11.45
C PRO A 532 -7.89 -3.86 -10.66
N TYR A 533 -6.75 -3.70 -11.34
CA TYR A 533 -5.44 -3.74 -10.70
C TYR A 533 -4.43 -2.84 -11.37
N ALA A 534 -3.41 -2.43 -10.62
CA ALA A 534 -2.28 -1.66 -11.13
C ALA A 534 -1.09 -2.59 -11.44
N GLN A 535 -0.45 -2.40 -12.59
CA GLN A 535 0.87 -2.99 -12.85
C GLN A 535 1.96 -2.22 -12.10
N PRO A 536 3.18 -2.78 -11.94
CA PRO A 536 4.31 -2.08 -11.31
C PRO A 536 4.67 -0.73 -11.93
N ASN A 537 4.32 -0.51 -13.20
CA ASN A 537 4.51 0.76 -13.92
C ASN A 537 3.34 1.75 -13.77
N GLY A 538 2.35 1.44 -12.92
CA GLY A 538 1.17 2.26 -12.66
C GLY A 538 0.03 2.13 -13.68
N ARG A 539 0.18 1.31 -14.73
CA ARG A 539 -0.90 1.11 -15.72
C ARG A 539 -2.09 0.37 -15.12
N LEU A 540 -3.29 0.86 -15.41
CA LEU A 540 -4.54 0.22 -15.01
C LEU A 540 -4.85 -0.98 -15.92
N MET A 541 -5.13 -2.10 -15.28
CA MET A 541 -5.53 -3.35 -15.89
C MET A 541 -6.84 -3.82 -15.27
N LEU A 542 -7.52 -4.70 -15.98
CA LEU A 542 -8.71 -5.39 -15.53
C LEU A 542 -8.53 -6.89 -15.73
N ARG A 543 -8.81 -7.68 -14.68
CA ARG A 543 -8.98 -9.13 -14.77
C ARG A 543 -10.47 -9.43 -14.85
N THR A 544 -10.88 -10.19 -15.86
CA THR A 544 -12.26 -10.69 -16.00
C THR A 544 -12.25 -12.21 -15.86
N VAL A 545 -13.26 -12.74 -15.18
CA VAL A 545 -13.60 -14.15 -15.11
C VAL A 545 -15.02 -14.27 -15.62
N LEU A 546 -15.24 -15.07 -16.66
CA LEU A 546 -16.57 -15.49 -17.09
C LEU A 546 -16.52 -16.96 -17.40
N ARG A 547 -17.24 -17.77 -16.62
CA ARG A 547 -17.24 -19.23 -16.77
C ARG A 547 -18.65 -19.77 -16.56
N GLU A 548 -19.06 -20.71 -17.40
CA GLU A 548 -20.29 -21.48 -17.19
C GLU A 548 -20.22 -22.27 -15.87
N GLU A 549 -19.05 -22.83 -15.59
CA GLU A 549 -18.78 -23.57 -14.36
C GLU A 549 -17.45 -23.13 -13.75
N HIS A 550 -17.44 -23.00 -12.44
CA HIS A 550 -16.26 -22.54 -11.71
C HIS A 550 -16.20 -23.22 -10.35
N VAL A 551 -15.02 -23.74 -9.99
CA VAL A 551 -14.75 -24.25 -8.65
C VAL A 551 -13.85 -23.26 -7.93
N GLU A 552 -14.42 -22.60 -6.93
CA GLU A 552 -13.67 -21.73 -6.02
C GLU A 552 -13.22 -22.53 -4.80
N CYS A 553 -11.93 -22.46 -4.52
CA CYS A 553 -11.32 -23.03 -3.34
C CYS A 553 -11.64 -22.14 -2.14
N THR A 554 -12.14 -22.75 -1.08
CA THR A 554 -12.56 -22.02 0.13
C THR A 554 -11.57 -22.21 1.28
N SER A 555 -10.95 -23.39 1.37
CA SER A 555 -9.90 -23.68 2.33
C SER A 555 -8.93 -24.74 1.81
N VAL A 556 -7.69 -24.66 2.29
CA VAL A 556 -6.68 -25.70 2.14
C VAL A 556 -5.99 -25.89 3.48
N GLU A 557 -6.13 -27.08 4.04
CA GLU A 557 -5.45 -27.54 5.23
C GLU A 557 -4.37 -28.54 4.83
N VAL A 558 -3.19 -28.41 5.42
CA VAL A 558 -2.05 -29.23 5.06
C VAL A 558 -1.48 -29.83 6.34
N THR A 559 -1.40 -31.16 6.36
CA THR A 559 -0.85 -31.95 7.46
C THR A 559 0.32 -32.79 6.96
N ASP A 560 1.00 -33.49 7.87
CA ASP A 560 2.12 -34.36 7.51
C ASP A 560 1.69 -35.57 6.65
N THR A 561 0.41 -35.97 6.73
CA THR A 561 -0.12 -37.17 6.05
C THR A 561 -0.92 -36.85 4.79
N GLY A 562 -1.54 -35.67 4.73
CA GLY A 562 -2.52 -35.34 3.71
C GLY A 562 -2.73 -33.84 3.48
N ILE A 563 -3.26 -33.53 2.30
CA ILE A 563 -3.76 -32.19 1.95
C ILE A 563 -5.28 -32.27 1.87
N THR A 564 -5.95 -31.56 2.76
CA THR A 564 -7.41 -31.45 2.77
C THR A 564 -7.80 -30.13 2.14
N LEU A 565 -8.76 -30.16 1.24
CA LEU A 565 -9.31 -28.94 0.66
C LEU A 565 -10.83 -28.96 0.69
N ALA A 566 -11.42 -27.77 0.77
CA ALA A 566 -12.83 -27.56 0.55
C ALA A 566 -13.05 -26.52 -0.56
N GLY A 567 -14.17 -26.63 -1.25
CA GLY A 567 -14.54 -25.70 -2.29
C GLY A 567 -16.02 -25.73 -2.61
N VAL A 568 -16.43 -24.82 -3.46
CA VAL A 568 -17.80 -24.74 -3.98
C VAL A 568 -17.80 -24.75 -5.50
N LEU A 569 -18.69 -25.54 -6.07
CA LEU A 569 -19.00 -25.56 -7.49
C LEU A 569 -20.10 -24.55 -7.78
N CYS A 570 -19.78 -23.54 -8.57
CA CYS A 570 -20.75 -22.64 -9.18
C CYS A 570 -21.04 -23.11 -10.61
N GLY A 571 -22.30 -22.99 -11.04
CA GLY A 571 -22.78 -23.44 -12.35
C GLY A 571 -23.95 -24.42 -12.24
N GLU A 572 -24.45 -24.90 -13.38
CA GLU A 572 -25.66 -25.73 -13.45
C GLU A 572 -25.48 -27.13 -12.84
N ARG A 573 -24.28 -27.72 -12.93
CA ARG A 573 -24.01 -29.05 -12.37
C ARG A 573 -23.91 -29.01 -10.85
N ARG A 574 -24.10 -30.18 -10.25
CA ARG A 574 -24.03 -30.42 -8.80
C ARG A 574 -22.92 -31.39 -8.49
N VAL A 575 -22.45 -31.33 -7.25
CA VAL A 575 -21.56 -32.34 -6.70
C VAL A 575 -22.43 -33.54 -6.32
N GLU A 576 -22.41 -34.58 -7.16
CA GLU A 576 -23.20 -35.80 -6.98
C GLU A 576 -22.50 -36.79 -6.05
N PRO A 577 -23.24 -37.67 -5.34
CA PRO A 577 -22.64 -38.77 -4.62
C PRO A 577 -21.71 -39.61 -5.53
N GLY A 578 -20.48 -39.82 -5.06
CA GLY A 578 -19.44 -40.48 -5.85
C GLY A 578 -18.60 -39.54 -6.73
N ALA A 579 -18.79 -38.23 -6.64
CA ALA A 579 -17.88 -37.24 -7.23
C ALA A 579 -16.41 -37.52 -6.85
N LEU A 580 -15.50 -37.12 -7.73
CA LEU A 580 -14.07 -37.40 -7.60
C LEU A 580 -13.27 -36.11 -7.63
N PHE A 581 -12.30 -36.01 -6.72
CA PHE A 581 -11.26 -35.01 -6.82
C PHE A 581 -10.09 -35.64 -7.57
N VAL A 582 -9.67 -34.97 -8.64
CA VAL A 582 -8.69 -35.50 -9.59
C VAL A 582 -7.44 -34.65 -9.54
N VAL A 583 -6.33 -35.30 -9.20
CA VAL A 583 -5.00 -34.72 -9.22
C VAL A 583 -4.28 -35.24 -10.47
N SER A 584 -3.94 -34.34 -11.39
CA SER A 584 -3.40 -34.69 -12.71
C SER A 584 -1.96 -34.22 -12.87
N ARG A 585 -1.03 -35.14 -13.15
CA ARG A 585 0.37 -34.78 -13.44
C ARG A 585 0.50 -34.04 -14.77
N ARG A 586 1.24 -32.93 -14.79
CA ARG A 586 1.65 -32.24 -16.03
C ARG A 586 2.78 -32.97 -16.76
N GLY A 587 2.74 -32.97 -18.09
CA GLY A 587 3.83 -33.42 -18.95
C GLY A 587 3.48 -34.61 -19.84
N ARG A 588 4.50 -35.20 -20.49
CA ARG A 588 4.32 -36.20 -21.57
C ARG A 588 3.58 -37.48 -21.14
N TYR A 589 3.69 -37.86 -19.87
CA TYR A 589 3.02 -39.04 -19.31
C TYR A 589 1.98 -38.57 -18.30
N GLU A 590 0.82 -38.11 -18.75
CA GLU A 590 -0.26 -37.72 -17.84
C GLU A 590 -0.75 -38.92 -17.02
N ARG A 591 -0.91 -38.73 -15.71
CA ARG A 591 -1.52 -39.71 -14.81
C ARG A 591 -2.44 -38.99 -13.83
N ASN A 592 -3.60 -39.59 -13.59
CA ASN A 592 -4.57 -39.08 -12.63
C ASN A 592 -4.50 -39.91 -11.34
N LEU A 593 -4.40 -39.25 -10.20
CA LEU A 593 -4.83 -39.80 -8.92
C LEU A 593 -6.24 -39.28 -8.65
N THR A 594 -7.18 -40.18 -8.35
CA THR A 594 -8.55 -39.81 -7.99
C THR A 594 -8.82 -40.19 -6.54
N VAL A 595 -9.37 -39.26 -5.77
CA VAL A 595 -9.82 -39.50 -4.40
C VAL A 595 -11.32 -39.21 -4.30
N PRO A 596 -12.06 -39.96 -3.46
CA PRO A 596 -13.48 -39.71 -3.25
C PRO A 596 -13.68 -38.32 -2.64
N VAL A 597 -14.82 -37.72 -2.97
CA VAL A 597 -15.24 -36.41 -2.46
C VAL A 597 -16.35 -36.59 -1.43
N GLU A 598 -16.20 -35.93 -0.28
CA GLU A 598 -17.31 -35.70 0.64
C GLU A 598 -18.17 -34.55 0.11
N THR A 599 -19.47 -34.80 -0.02
CA THR A 599 -20.43 -33.82 -0.55
C THR A 599 -20.98 -32.96 0.59
N LEU A 600 -20.66 -31.66 0.60
CA LEU A 600 -21.10 -30.69 1.61
C LEU A 600 -22.32 -29.90 1.11
N GLY A 601 -23.39 -30.63 0.77
CA GLY A 601 -24.59 -30.08 0.12
C GLY A 601 -24.51 -30.11 -1.41
N ARG A 602 -25.40 -29.39 -2.10
CA ARG A 602 -25.59 -29.55 -3.57
C ARG A 602 -24.38 -29.11 -4.41
N GLN A 603 -23.58 -28.19 -3.89
CA GLN A 603 -22.49 -27.53 -4.60
C GLN A 603 -21.18 -27.50 -3.80
N GLY A 604 -21.24 -27.74 -2.49
CA GLY A 604 -20.06 -27.78 -1.64
C GLY A 604 -19.39 -29.15 -1.67
N PHE A 605 -18.07 -29.16 -1.48
CA PHE A 605 -17.32 -30.41 -1.41
C PHE A 605 -16.09 -30.30 -0.52
N ARG A 606 -15.65 -31.45 -0.02
CA ARG A 606 -14.37 -31.64 0.67
C ARG A 606 -13.64 -32.85 0.09
N ALA A 607 -12.33 -32.75 -0.04
CA ALA A 607 -11.49 -33.85 -0.50
C ALA A 607 -10.19 -33.89 0.29
N GLU A 608 -9.72 -35.11 0.56
CA GLU A 608 -8.43 -35.36 1.20
C GLU A 608 -7.52 -36.09 0.23
N VAL A 609 -6.37 -35.49 -0.07
CA VAL A 609 -5.34 -36.05 -0.94
C VAL A 609 -4.22 -36.65 -0.09
N PRO A 610 -4.03 -37.98 -0.10
CA PRO A 610 -2.94 -38.61 0.63
C PRO A 610 -1.60 -38.26 -0.02
N VAL A 611 -0.73 -37.56 0.72
CA VAL A 611 0.55 -37.07 0.19
C VAL A 611 1.44 -38.23 -0.25
N ARG A 612 1.48 -39.33 0.51
CA ARG A 612 2.28 -40.53 0.16
C ARG A 612 1.93 -41.10 -1.21
N ARG A 613 0.63 -41.19 -1.55
CA ARG A 613 0.20 -41.73 -2.85
C ARG A 613 0.65 -40.89 -4.03
N ILE A 614 0.66 -39.56 -3.88
CA ILE A 614 1.20 -38.67 -4.93
C ILE A 614 2.69 -38.91 -5.11
N VAL A 615 3.44 -38.99 -4.01
CA VAL A 615 4.89 -39.22 -4.03
C VAL A 615 5.24 -40.57 -4.68
N ASP A 616 4.44 -41.62 -4.43
CA ASP A 616 4.63 -42.95 -5.03
C ASP A 616 4.36 -42.98 -6.55
N LEU A 617 3.63 -42.00 -7.09
CA LEU A 617 3.29 -41.91 -8.52
C LEU A 617 4.26 -41.04 -9.34
N ARG A 618 5.28 -40.47 -8.69
CA ARG A 618 6.26 -39.59 -9.36
C ARG A 618 7.14 -40.36 -10.33
N LEU A 619 7.49 -39.73 -11.45
CA LEU A 619 8.48 -40.22 -12.43
C LEU A 619 9.71 -39.33 -12.53
N ALA A 620 9.66 -38.09 -12.04
CA ALA A 620 10.76 -37.13 -12.07
C ALA A 620 11.03 -36.49 -10.70
N ARG A 621 12.20 -35.83 -10.59
CA ARG A 621 12.64 -35.10 -9.39
C ARG A 621 11.81 -33.83 -9.13
N TRP A 622 11.20 -33.28 -10.18
CA TRP A 622 10.33 -32.11 -10.14
C TRP A 622 9.11 -32.36 -11.00
N GLU A 623 7.93 -32.35 -10.40
CA GLU A 623 6.65 -32.53 -11.09
C GLU A 623 5.59 -31.56 -10.57
N ASP A 624 4.76 -31.05 -11.48
CA ASP A 624 3.57 -30.28 -11.15
C ASP A 624 2.31 -31.13 -11.32
N TRP A 625 1.40 -30.98 -10.36
CA TRP A 625 0.16 -31.74 -10.29
C TRP A 625 -1.03 -30.80 -10.11
N ASP A 626 -1.93 -30.83 -11.09
CA ASP A 626 -3.07 -29.95 -11.22
C ASP A 626 -4.32 -30.48 -10.51
N TRP A 627 -5.09 -29.58 -9.91
CA TRP A 627 -6.25 -29.93 -9.09
C TRP A 627 -7.57 -29.69 -9.84
N TRP A 628 -8.43 -30.70 -9.83
CA TRP A 628 -9.71 -30.68 -10.53
C TRP A 628 -10.82 -31.34 -9.73
N LEU A 629 -12.05 -30.86 -9.91
CA LEU A 629 -13.26 -31.53 -9.46
C LEU A 629 -13.93 -32.22 -10.64
N GLN A 630 -14.24 -33.50 -10.52
CA GLN A 630 -15.17 -34.20 -11.39
C GLN A 630 -16.50 -34.35 -10.62
N PRO A 631 -17.49 -33.47 -10.88
CA PRO A 631 -18.66 -33.35 -10.02
C PRO A 631 -19.67 -34.48 -10.18
N ASN A 632 -19.61 -35.23 -11.29
CA ASN A 632 -20.47 -36.40 -11.54
C ASN A 632 -19.58 -37.59 -11.95
N PRO A 633 -19.64 -38.74 -11.25
CA PRO A 633 -18.83 -39.91 -11.58
C PRO A 633 -19.10 -40.49 -12.98
N ALA A 634 -20.31 -40.31 -13.51
CA ALA A 634 -20.69 -40.76 -14.85
C ALA A 634 -20.23 -39.81 -15.97
N ASP A 635 -19.88 -38.56 -15.64
CA ASP A 635 -19.41 -37.55 -16.59
C ASP A 635 -17.92 -37.28 -16.39
N ARG A 636 -17.10 -37.56 -17.41
CA ARG A 636 -15.65 -37.37 -17.35
C ARG A 636 -15.20 -35.91 -17.39
N ARG A 637 -16.11 -34.94 -17.62
CA ARG A 637 -15.76 -33.51 -17.65
C ARG A 637 -15.40 -32.99 -16.25
N LYS A 638 -14.20 -32.43 -16.14
CA LYS A 638 -13.64 -31.88 -14.90
C LYS A 638 -13.67 -30.35 -14.92
N VAL A 639 -13.77 -29.74 -13.75
CA VAL A 639 -13.68 -28.29 -13.56
C VAL A 639 -12.44 -27.96 -12.74
N ARG A 640 -11.68 -26.93 -13.17
CA ARG A 640 -10.44 -26.53 -12.52
C ARG A 640 -10.72 -25.89 -11.16
N VAL A 641 -9.98 -26.30 -10.13
CA VAL A 641 -10.03 -25.65 -8.81
C VAL A 641 -9.15 -24.40 -8.79
N CYS A 642 -9.69 -23.28 -8.31
CA CYS A 642 -9.08 -21.97 -8.38
C CYS A 642 -9.29 -21.13 -7.10
N HIS A 643 -8.43 -20.12 -6.87
CA HIS A 643 -8.70 -18.93 -6.07
C HIS A 643 -8.77 -17.74 -7.03
N LEU A 644 -9.97 -17.38 -7.49
CA LEU A 644 -10.17 -16.35 -8.50
C LEU A 644 -11.20 -15.29 -8.12
N LEU A 645 -12.06 -15.57 -7.14
CA LEU A 645 -13.14 -14.68 -6.73
C LEU A 645 -12.72 -13.74 -5.59
N GLU A 646 -11.42 -13.57 -5.38
CA GLU A 646 -10.86 -12.65 -4.39
C GLU A 646 -11.09 -11.17 -4.78
N ASP A 647 -11.08 -10.28 -3.78
CA ASP A 647 -11.17 -8.83 -3.98
C ASP A 647 -9.79 -8.18 -4.25
N PHE A 648 -8.76 -9.00 -4.45
CA PHE A 648 -7.38 -8.61 -4.73
C PHE A 648 -6.75 -9.44 -5.88
N PRO A 649 -5.87 -8.82 -6.69
CA PRO A 649 -5.48 -9.38 -7.99
C PRO A 649 -4.31 -10.36 -7.93
N ASP A 650 -3.46 -10.27 -6.91
CA ASP A 650 -2.27 -11.12 -6.77
C ASP A 650 -2.52 -12.26 -5.77
N VAL A 651 -3.29 -13.25 -6.21
CA VAL A 651 -3.55 -14.47 -5.45
C VAL A 651 -2.28 -15.32 -5.26
N LYS A 652 -1.31 -15.26 -6.17
CA LYS A 652 -0.05 -16.01 -6.01
C LYS A 652 0.78 -15.46 -4.87
N GLY A 653 0.89 -14.14 -4.75
CA GLY A 653 1.66 -13.47 -3.70
C GLY A 653 1.00 -13.56 -2.32
N ALA A 654 -0.34 -13.64 -2.28
CA ALA A 654 -1.12 -13.62 -1.04
C ALA A 654 -1.18 -14.98 -0.32
N TYR A 655 -1.27 -16.10 -1.05
CA TYR A 655 -1.40 -17.43 -0.45
C TYR A 655 -0.05 -18.13 -0.29
N ALA A 656 0.28 -18.49 0.94
CA ALA A 656 1.47 -19.26 1.28
C ALA A 656 1.09 -20.56 2.01
N TYR A 657 1.10 -21.68 1.30
CA TYR A 657 0.80 -23.00 1.88
C TYR A 657 2.07 -23.69 2.40
N PRO A 658 1.96 -24.51 3.47
CA PRO A 658 3.10 -25.26 3.99
C PRO A 658 3.54 -26.39 3.07
N SER A 659 4.83 -26.70 3.15
CA SER A 659 5.43 -27.83 2.45
C SER A 659 5.35 -29.05 3.36
N VAL A 660 4.94 -30.18 2.82
CA VAL A 660 4.92 -31.47 3.53
C VAL A 660 6.20 -32.24 3.23
N PRO A 661 7.10 -32.46 4.21
CA PRO A 661 8.26 -33.34 4.03
C PRO A 661 7.85 -34.80 4.23
N LEU A 662 8.22 -35.65 3.30
CA LEU A 662 8.14 -37.10 3.46
C LEU A 662 9.58 -37.64 3.64
N VAL A 663 9.96 -37.91 4.88
CA VAL A 663 11.23 -38.59 5.23
C VAL A 663 10.98 -40.09 5.14
N GLY A 664 11.73 -40.79 4.29
CA GLY A 664 11.48 -42.19 4.01
C GLY A 664 12.26 -43.12 4.94
N ASP A 665 11.55 -43.86 5.80
CA ASP A 665 12.06 -45.10 6.38
C ASP A 665 11.52 -46.35 5.66
N GLU A 666 10.44 -46.23 4.88
CA GLU A 666 9.84 -47.38 4.18
C GLU A 666 9.98 -47.35 2.65
N PRO A 667 10.41 -48.47 2.03
CA PRO A 667 10.39 -48.68 0.59
C PRO A 667 9.05 -48.38 -0.05
N SER A 668 9.05 -47.48 -1.03
CA SER A 668 7.92 -47.38 -1.95
C SER A 668 8.08 -48.46 -3.01
N PRO A 669 7.14 -49.40 -3.18
CA PRO A 669 7.20 -50.44 -4.21
C PRO A 669 7.10 -49.86 -5.64
N TYR A 670 6.88 -48.56 -5.78
CA TYR A 670 6.72 -47.85 -7.05
C TYR A 670 7.86 -46.85 -7.35
N ALA A 671 8.79 -46.64 -6.41
CA ALA A 671 9.92 -45.72 -6.61
C ALA A 671 11.10 -46.43 -7.27
N VAL A 672 11.44 -46.04 -8.50
CA VAL A 672 12.63 -46.52 -9.23
C VAL A 672 13.95 -45.98 -8.63
N ALA A 673 13.88 -45.06 -7.65
CA ALA A 673 15.02 -44.54 -6.92
C ALA A 673 14.75 -44.49 -5.39
N HIS A 674 15.63 -45.11 -4.61
CA HIS A 674 15.64 -45.24 -3.14
C HIS A 674 16.84 -44.45 -2.55
N PRO A 675 17.00 -44.32 -1.20
CA PRO A 675 16.27 -43.54 -0.19
C PRO A 675 17.12 -42.36 0.36
N ALA A 676 16.60 -41.64 1.34
CA ALA A 676 17.30 -40.63 2.16
C ALA A 676 17.59 -39.26 1.50
N ARG A 677 16.54 -38.59 1.03
CA ARG A 677 16.33 -37.13 1.16
C ARG A 677 14.83 -36.86 1.25
N PRO A 678 14.37 -35.89 2.07
CA PRO A 678 12.95 -35.64 2.17
C PRO A 678 12.39 -35.22 0.82
N VAL A 679 11.37 -35.93 0.35
CA VAL A 679 10.55 -35.47 -0.78
C VAL A 679 9.56 -34.45 -0.24
N TRP A 680 9.50 -33.28 -0.86
CA TRP A 680 8.60 -32.21 -0.44
C TRP A 680 7.39 -32.15 -1.37
N VAL A 681 6.19 -32.18 -0.80
CA VAL A 681 4.95 -31.84 -1.53
C VAL A 681 4.53 -30.43 -1.13
N ARG A 682 4.35 -29.56 -2.13
CA ARG A 682 4.15 -28.13 -1.92
C ARG A 682 2.89 -27.66 -2.66
N PRO A 683 1.75 -27.54 -1.98
CA PRO A 683 0.58 -26.86 -2.54
C PRO A 683 0.93 -25.42 -2.89
N TYR A 684 0.39 -24.92 -4.00
CA TYR A 684 0.54 -23.53 -4.39
C TYR A 684 -0.63 -23.04 -5.22
N CYS A 685 -0.86 -21.73 -5.17
CA CYS A 685 -1.73 -21.02 -6.09
C CYS A 685 -0.88 -20.40 -7.21
N SER A 686 -1.23 -20.66 -8.46
CA SER A 686 -0.56 -20.06 -9.61
C SER A 686 -0.97 -18.60 -9.83
N ALA A 687 -0.29 -17.91 -10.75
CA ALA A 687 -0.61 -16.52 -11.10
C ALA A 687 -1.96 -16.37 -11.86
N SER A 688 -2.54 -17.46 -12.34
CA SER A 688 -3.89 -17.51 -12.92
C SER A 688 -4.94 -17.92 -11.90
N GLY A 689 -4.59 -18.01 -10.61
CA GLY A 689 -5.47 -18.49 -9.55
C GLY A 689 -5.66 -19.99 -9.51
N ALA A 690 -5.14 -20.76 -10.47
CA ALA A 690 -5.29 -22.22 -10.47
C ALA A 690 -4.52 -22.86 -9.31
N MET A 691 -5.18 -23.79 -8.62
CA MET A 691 -4.59 -24.61 -7.57
C MET A 691 -3.82 -25.80 -8.16
N ALA A 692 -2.69 -26.09 -7.51
CA ALA A 692 -1.78 -27.18 -7.88
C ALA A 692 -0.90 -27.56 -6.69
N MET A 693 -0.12 -28.62 -6.85
CA MET A 693 0.99 -28.95 -5.97
C MET A 693 2.24 -29.32 -6.76
N ASN A 694 3.40 -29.06 -6.18
CA ASN A 694 4.69 -29.45 -6.73
C ASN A 694 5.33 -30.53 -5.85
N VAL A 695 5.82 -31.60 -6.47
CA VAL A 695 6.56 -32.69 -5.82
C VAL A 695 8.04 -32.52 -6.13
N VAL A 696 8.86 -32.35 -5.10
CA VAL A 696 10.27 -31.98 -5.23
C VAL A 696 11.18 -32.87 -4.40
N ASP A 697 12.16 -33.45 -5.07
CA ASP A 697 13.37 -33.98 -4.44
C ASP A 697 14.44 -32.87 -4.35
N ARG A 698 14.94 -32.58 -3.14
CA ARG A 698 16.00 -31.56 -2.90
C ARG A 698 17.34 -32.22 -2.57
#